data_AF-A0A0V0WUM2-F1
#
_entry.id   AF-A0A0V0WUM2-F1
#
_cell.length_a   1.000
_cell.length_b   1.000
_cell.length_c   1.000
_cell.angle_alpha   90.00
_cell.angle_beta   90.00
_cell.angle_gamma   90.00
#
_symmetry.space_group_name_H-M   'P 1'
#
loop_
_entity.id
_entity.type
_entity.pdbx_description
1 polymer ?
#
loop_
_entity_poly.entity_id
_entity_poly.type
_entity_poly.pdbx_seq_one_letter_code
_entity_poly.pdbx_strand_id
1 'polypeptide(L)'
;MFHWMTHLMLISILRKSLKMNDSSPEKKMNNLKSDDDDGGDGKIKLQRSVSLLNGITIIIGCIIGSGIFVSPKGVHEHSGSVGLSMIIWIFGGLFAALGAYCYAELGTLIRKSGGDYAYITEAFGPFVGFIRLWIEAIVIRPCSATITALTFAKYALVPLFGDCQQVYAEPMLACCLLLIITLINCYSVRWATFIQDILTYAKIIALVLIIVTGLVMAFLTSSGSFDNIFDGTSTDAGEISLALYSGLFAYNGWNYLNFIVEELKNPKRNLPLAIAISCSLVTVIYCLTNLAFYAVISPKEFLEADATAMTFANKVYGSFAWIMPIFVAFATVGSCNGVILTASRLFFVGGREGQMPQALTLISLKYMTPVPAVILTGLLSCVFLLLSSNIYSLINYIQIVNWLAISLAMLSLFQLRRKLPDAPRTIKVNLMFPFVFLVGCLFLVVVPVVAAPIDTIIGLGITFTSVPIYFLFIKHRPEVLSNFSGSVSMFTQKFFLAVPEEGQLYTLKCHQTASVQSFCFAAKEISAKSSKTSKSLRHRPDSQLAIVSDSKLKDPADTEIHLNEDQCKKGENGKNKTDIHDSGELKLERSITLLNGVNIIIGVIIGSGIFISPKGVHEKAGSVGLSLILWVCGGIFAALGSYCYSELGTLISDSGGDYAYIRKAYGPMIAFIRLWVEVIIISTVNVDKFTERSMVYSNSGCHNICKTFSSCVSHNYRHTNSGSFDDAFSGTSMNAGDISLALYSALFAYNGWNYLNFIVEEIQNPKRNLPLAIAISCTTVTVIYTLTNVAFYAVISPHEFLATDATATTFAEKVYGPAAWIMPVFVALSTIGSCNGTILTTSRLYFVGAREGHMPETMTLISMKHRTPFPATIITGILSCLFLLLSQNIFTLINCVQVVNWLAIAVATLCVFHFRRTMPNAPRVIKVNLIFPILFFAGCIFLVVVPIIAEPTDTEKTTVSMQKLLMAIPEQ
;
A
#
# COMPACT_ATOMS: atom_id res chain seq x y z
N MET A 1 12.18 1.83 -15.94
CA MET A 1 12.52 2.71 -14.80
C MET A 1 11.31 3.43 -14.20
N PHE A 2 10.59 4.24 -14.99
CA PHE A 2 9.36 4.93 -14.55
C PHE A 2 8.31 4.00 -13.91
N HIS A 3 8.15 2.81 -14.49
CA HIS A 3 7.21 1.77 -14.06
C HIS A 3 7.63 1.01 -12.78
N TRP A 4 8.92 1.10 -12.40
CA TRP A 4 9.54 0.28 -11.35
C TRP A 4 9.54 0.99 -9.99
N MET A 5 9.79 2.31 -10.00
CA MET A 5 9.67 3.17 -8.80
C MET A 5 8.23 3.30 -8.31
N THR A 6 7.28 3.18 -9.23
CA THR A 6 5.87 3.37 -8.94
C THR A 6 5.24 2.08 -8.46
N HIS A 7 5.72 0.93 -8.94
CA HIS A 7 5.40 -0.39 -8.39
C HIS A 7 5.99 -0.67 -7.00
N LEU A 8 7.27 -0.38 -6.75
CA LEU A 8 7.91 -0.65 -5.44
C LEU A 8 7.28 0.17 -4.30
N MET A 9 6.75 1.31 -4.65
CA MET A 9 6.09 2.16 -3.69
C MET A 9 4.63 1.85 -3.55
N LEU A 10 3.91 1.55 -4.65
CA LEU A 10 2.59 0.92 -4.61
C LEU A 10 2.61 -0.29 -3.67
N ILE A 11 3.67 -1.12 -3.69
CA ILE A 11 3.84 -2.32 -2.86
C ILE A 11 4.24 -2.01 -1.40
N SER A 12 5.16 -1.08 -1.17
CA SER A 12 5.56 -0.63 0.18
C SER A 12 4.36 -0.08 0.97
N ILE A 13 3.40 0.46 0.23
CA ILE A 13 2.30 1.17 0.83
C ILE A 13 1.05 0.33 0.81
N LEU A 14 0.82 -0.53 -0.22
CA LEU A 14 -0.06 -1.73 -0.19
C LEU A 14 0.08 -2.46 1.15
N ARG A 15 1.31 -2.68 1.61
CA ARG A 15 1.62 -3.26 2.92
C ARG A 15 1.27 -2.40 4.14
N LYS A 16 1.22 -1.07 4.04
CA LYS A 16 0.94 -0.15 5.15
C LYS A 16 -0.55 0.12 5.36
N SER A 17 -1.37 0.17 4.30
CA SER A 17 -2.86 0.23 4.43
C SER A 17 -3.47 -1.12 4.82
N LEU A 18 -2.90 -2.23 4.35
CA LEU A 18 -3.35 -3.58 4.76
C LEU A 18 -3.04 -3.92 6.22
N LYS A 19 -2.09 -3.21 6.87
CA LYS A 19 -1.77 -3.36 8.30
C LYS A 19 -2.63 -2.53 9.26
N MET A 20 -3.50 -1.63 8.80
CA MET A 20 -4.34 -0.79 9.70
C MET A 20 -5.78 -1.30 9.89
N ASN A 21 -6.13 -2.48 9.37
CA ASN A 21 -7.52 -2.93 9.30
C ASN A 21 -7.95 -3.95 10.38
N ASP A 22 -7.07 -4.35 11.30
CA ASP A 22 -7.44 -5.19 12.45
C ASP A 22 -7.80 -4.35 13.67
N SER A 23 -9.06 -3.92 13.73
CA SER A 23 -9.74 -3.77 15.02
C SER A 23 -11.24 -3.94 14.78
N SER A 24 -11.77 -5.08 15.21
CA SER A 24 -13.19 -5.38 15.20
C SER A 24 -14.00 -4.33 16.00
N PRO A 25 -15.27 -4.09 15.66
CA PRO A 25 -16.13 -3.13 16.36
C PRO A 25 -16.27 -3.42 17.86
N GLU A 26 -16.16 -4.69 18.27
CA GLU A 26 -16.28 -5.13 19.67
C GLU A 26 -15.03 -4.86 20.52
N LYS A 27 -13.82 -4.79 19.93
CA LYS A 27 -12.59 -4.46 20.68
C LYS A 27 -12.42 -2.95 20.95
N LYS A 28 -13.13 -2.09 20.21
CA LYS A 28 -13.18 -0.63 20.46
C LYS A 28 -14.01 -0.25 21.69
N MET A 29 -14.90 -1.13 22.16
CA MET A 29 -15.71 -0.90 23.36
C MET A 29 -14.95 -1.23 24.66
N ASN A 30 -14.03 -2.19 24.63
CA ASN A 30 -13.31 -2.66 25.83
C ASN A 30 -11.98 -1.94 26.10
N ASN A 31 -11.33 -1.34 25.09
CA ASN A 31 -10.10 -0.55 25.27
C ASN A 31 -10.35 0.91 25.74
N LEU A 32 -11.59 1.26 26.10
CA LEU A 32 -11.94 2.54 26.72
C LEU A 32 -11.65 2.59 28.24
N LYS A 33 -11.00 1.56 28.80
CA LYS A 33 -10.77 1.42 30.25
C LYS A 33 -9.30 1.41 30.71
N SER A 34 -8.32 1.54 29.81
CA SER A 34 -6.90 1.53 30.22
C SER A 34 -6.06 2.43 29.32
N ASP A 35 -5.97 3.71 29.66
CA ASP A 35 -4.71 4.40 29.92
C ASP A 35 -4.96 5.91 30.04
N ASP A 36 -4.63 6.42 31.23
CA ASP A 36 -4.73 7.77 31.78
C ASP A 36 -6.13 8.30 32.15
N ASP A 37 -6.37 8.17 33.46
CA ASP A 37 -7.32 8.78 34.38
C ASP A 37 -7.77 10.21 33.98
N ASP A 38 -8.92 10.31 33.31
CA ASP A 38 -9.87 11.42 33.50
C ASP A 38 -11.29 10.89 33.26
N GLY A 39 -12.21 11.22 34.16
CA GLY A 39 -13.50 10.57 34.37
C GLY A 39 -14.40 10.50 33.13
N GLY A 40 -15.23 9.44 33.12
CA GLY A 40 -16.12 8.99 32.06
C GLY A 40 -16.75 10.04 31.12
N ASP A 41 -16.62 9.78 29.82
CA ASP A 41 -17.67 10.08 28.83
C ASP A 41 -17.39 9.32 27.52
N GLY A 42 -18.36 8.55 27.02
CA GLY A 42 -18.26 7.76 25.78
C GLY A 42 -18.24 8.62 24.53
N LYS A 43 -17.13 9.32 24.27
CA LYS A 43 -16.96 10.23 23.12
C LYS A 43 -16.25 9.55 21.96
N ILE A 44 -16.92 9.39 20.82
CA ILE A 44 -16.26 9.06 19.54
C ILE A 44 -15.33 10.23 19.16
N LYS A 45 -14.01 10.02 19.27
CA LYS A 45 -12.96 10.96 18.84
C LYS A 45 -12.26 10.44 17.59
N LEU A 46 -11.69 11.35 16.78
CA LEU A 46 -10.79 10.98 15.68
C LEU A 46 -9.62 10.11 16.19
N GLN A 47 -9.36 8.99 15.51
CA GLN A 47 -8.35 8.04 15.94
C GLN A 47 -6.93 8.54 15.62
N ARG A 48 -6.02 8.47 16.61
CA ARG A 48 -4.59 8.76 16.44
C ARG A 48 -3.89 7.69 15.59
N SER A 49 -3.96 7.84 14.27
CA SER A 49 -3.46 6.86 13.30
C SER A 49 -2.14 7.27 12.62
N VAL A 50 -1.82 8.57 12.60
CA VAL A 50 -0.68 9.11 11.85
C VAL A 50 0.62 8.93 12.64
N SER A 51 1.55 8.14 12.11
CA SER A 51 2.90 7.95 12.68
C SER A 51 3.87 9.08 12.29
N LEU A 52 5.06 9.14 12.91
CA LEU A 52 6.11 10.10 12.54
C LEU A 52 6.47 10.03 11.05
N LEU A 53 6.69 8.82 10.52
CA LEU A 53 7.01 8.63 9.10
C LEU A 53 5.86 9.08 8.20
N ASN A 54 4.61 8.80 8.58
CA ASN A 54 3.45 9.29 7.83
C ASN A 54 3.36 10.82 7.89
N GLY A 55 3.72 11.43 9.03
CA GLY A 55 3.80 12.89 9.16
C GLY A 55 4.86 13.50 8.23
N ILE A 56 6.03 12.87 8.14
CA ILE A 56 7.12 13.28 7.23
C ILE A 56 6.65 13.16 5.77
N THR A 57 6.09 12.01 5.36
CA THR A 57 5.61 11.79 3.98
C THR A 57 4.44 12.69 3.62
N ILE A 58 3.54 13.01 4.55
CA ILE A 58 2.47 13.98 4.32
C ILE A 58 3.04 15.37 4.06
N ILE A 59 3.96 15.86 4.91
CA ILE A 59 4.58 17.19 4.72
C ILE A 59 5.33 17.25 3.39
N ILE A 60 6.25 16.30 3.15
CA ILE A 60 7.02 16.25 1.89
C ILE A 60 6.06 16.10 0.70
N GLY A 61 5.04 15.27 0.83
CA GLY A 61 4.07 15.02 -0.22
C GLY A 61 3.17 16.22 -0.54
N CYS A 62 2.94 17.11 0.41
CA CYS A 62 2.21 18.36 0.18
C CYS A 62 3.11 19.43 -0.43
N ILE A 63 4.33 19.60 0.10
CA ILE A 63 5.28 20.62 -0.36
C ILE A 63 5.82 20.27 -1.74
N ILE A 64 6.38 19.06 -1.91
CA ILE A 64 6.86 18.58 -3.20
C ILE A 64 5.65 18.19 -4.05
N GLY A 65 5.27 19.09 -4.95
CA GLY A 65 4.13 18.95 -5.84
C GLY A 65 4.38 19.66 -7.16
N SER A 66 3.39 20.44 -7.62
CA SER A 66 3.51 21.31 -8.80
C SER A 66 4.56 22.42 -8.61
N GLY A 67 4.79 22.85 -7.37
CA GLY A 67 5.64 23.99 -7.02
C GLY A 67 7.03 23.96 -7.68
N ILE A 68 7.78 22.86 -7.55
CA ILE A 68 9.14 22.76 -8.11
C ILE A 68 9.17 22.66 -9.65
N PHE A 69 8.04 22.36 -10.30
CA PHE A 69 7.95 22.25 -11.76
C PHE A 69 7.40 23.51 -12.43
N VAL A 70 6.88 24.47 -11.66
CA VAL A 70 6.31 25.74 -12.14
C VAL A 70 7.14 26.93 -11.66
N SER A 71 7.45 26.96 -10.37
CA SER A 71 8.10 28.09 -9.71
C SER A 71 9.49 28.45 -10.23
N PRO A 72 10.35 27.51 -10.72
CA PRO A 72 11.66 27.89 -11.20
C PRO A 72 11.62 28.99 -12.26
N LYS A 73 10.69 28.89 -13.23
CA LYS A 73 10.50 29.90 -14.29
C LYS A 73 10.20 31.28 -13.70
N GLY A 74 9.19 31.39 -12.83
CA GLY A 74 8.84 32.66 -12.18
C GLY A 74 9.94 33.22 -11.29
N VAL A 75 10.68 32.35 -10.56
CA VAL A 75 11.84 32.80 -9.78
C VAL A 75 12.93 33.37 -10.70
N HIS A 76 13.22 32.71 -11.82
CA HIS A 76 14.25 33.18 -12.74
C HIS A 76 13.85 34.46 -13.47
N GLU A 77 12.60 34.55 -13.94
CA GLU A 77 12.03 35.70 -14.64
C GLU A 77 12.19 36.98 -13.82
N HIS A 78 11.83 36.94 -12.54
CA HIS A 78 11.89 38.09 -11.65
C HIS A 78 13.29 38.32 -11.03
N SER A 79 14.12 37.29 -10.89
CA SER A 79 15.48 37.45 -10.37
C SER A 79 16.49 37.92 -11.42
N GLY A 80 16.20 37.70 -12.71
CA GLY A 80 17.02 38.09 -13.85
C GLY A 80 18.36 37.35 -14.02
N SER A 81 18.81 36.62 -12.99
CA SER A 81 20.12 35.96 -12.97
C SER A 81 20.07 34.61 -12.26
N VAL A 82 20.98 33.70 -12.61
CA VAL A 82 21.06 32.34 -12.03
C VAL A 82 21.45 32.40 -10.55
N GLY A 83 22.39 33.28 -10.19
CA GLY A 83 22.92 33.46 -8.85
C GLY A 83 21.86 33.97 -7.88
N LEU A 84 21.10 35.02 -8.24
CA LEU A 84 20.01 35.52 -7.39
C LEU A 84 18.86 34.50 -7.28
N SER A 85 18.52 33.78 -8.36
CA SER A 85 17.54 32.69 -8.33
C SER A 85 17.91 31.63 -7.28
N MET A 86 19.17 31.18 -7.26
CA MET A 86 19.65 30.21 -6.27
C MET A 86 19.62 30.76 -4.83
N ILE A 87 19.98 32.03 -4.63
CA ILE A 87 19.86 32.70 -3.32
C ILE A 87 18.41 32.71 -2.84
N ILE A 88 17.45 33.00 -3.73
CA ILE A 88 16.02 33.01 -3.41
C ILE A 88 15.53 31.62 -2.99
N TRP A 89 15.98 30.54 -3.64
CA TRP A 89 15.64 29.17 -3.22
C TRP A 89 16.19 28.82 -1.84
N ILE A 90 17.46 29.15 -1.58
CA ILE A 90 18.10 28.92 -0.27
C ILE A 90 17.39 29.73 0.82
N PHE A 91 17.15 31.02 0.56
CA PHE A 91 16.46 31.91 1.49
C PHE A 91 15.03 31.42 1.74
N GLY A 92 14.29 31.01 0.70
CA GLY A 92 12.94 30.48 0.82
C GLY A 92 12.87 29.26 1.73
N GLY A 93 13.82 28.33 1.60
CA GLY A 93 13.92 27.16 2.47
C GLY A 93 14.26 27.50 3.93
N LEU A 94 15.23 28.42 4.15
CA LEU A 94 15.57 28.91 5.49
C LEU A 94 14.40 29.65 6.15
N PHE A 95 13.70 30.48 5.38
CA PHE A 95 12.54 31.24 5.83
C PHE A 95 11.37 30.30 6.19
N ALA A 96 11.11 29.28 5.37
CA ALA A 96 10.14 28.24 5.67
C ALA A 96 10.51 27.46 6.94
N ALA A 97 11.77 27.06 7.11
CA ALA A 97 12.23 26.37 8.32
C ALA A 97 12.07 27.23 9.59
N LEU A 98 12.35 28.53 9.50
CA LEU A 98 12.14 29.49 10.58
C LEU A 98 10.66 29.59 10.98
N GLY A 99 9.76 29.72 10.00
CA GLY A 99 8.32 29.71 10.24
C GLY A 99 7.85 28.40 10.87
N ALA A 100 8.32 27.27 10.35
CA ALA A 100 7.96 25.95 10.83
C ALA A 100 8.43 25.70 12.28
N TYR A 101 9.61 26.21 12.65
CA TYR A 101 10.11 26.19 14.02
C TYR A 101 9.22 26.99 14.98
N CYS A 102 8.76 28.17 14.58
CA CYS A 102 7.82 28.98 15.37
C CYS A 102 6.46 28.28 15.53
N TYR A 103 5.96 27.66 14.47
CA TYR A 103 4.70 26.91 14.49
C TYR A 103 4.77 25.63 15.31
N ALA A 104 5.95 25.03 15.48
CA ALA A 104 6.12 23.88 16.36
C ALA A 104 5.83 24.22 17.84
N GLU A 105 6.14 25.44 18.30
CA GLU A 105 5.73 25.91 19.64
C GLU A 105 4.20 26.01 19.73
N LEU A 106 3.55 26.66 18.76
CA LEU A 106 2.09 26.82 18.73
C LEU A 106 1.36 25.46 18.69
N GLY A 107 1.80 24.54 17.83
CA GLY A 107 1.17 23.23 17.67
C GLY A 107 1.43 22.25 18.81
N THR A 108 2.50 22.43 19.58
CA THR A 108 2.71 21.63 20.81
C THR A 108 1.99 22.21 22.04
N LEU A 109 1.70 23.52 22.03
CA LEU A 109 0.89 24.22 23.03
C LEU A 109 -0.61 23.95 22.83
N ILE A 110 -1.15 24.31 21.66
CA ILE A 110 -2.58 24.17 21.32
C ILE A 110 -2.74 22.92 20.45
N ARG A 111 -3.15 21.81 21.08
CA ARG A 111 -3.30 20.49 20.44
C ARG A 111 -4.72 20.25 19.91
N LYS A 112 -5.34 21.29 19.37
CA LYS A 112 -6.63 21.23 18.69
C LYS A 112 -6.38 21.14 17.19
N SER A 113 -7.18 20.34 16.50
CA SER A 113 -7.22 20.30 15.04
C SER A 113 -7.66 21.67 14.50
N GLY A 114 -7.21 22.01 13.30
CA GLY A 114 -7.48 23.32 12.66
C GLY A 114 -6.25 24.23 12.51
N GLY A 115 -5.09 23.86 13.05
CA GLY A 115 -3.83 24.58 12.84
C GLY A 115 -3.93 26.08 13.16
N ASP A 116 -3.60 26.92 12.19
CA ASP A 116 -3.61 28.39 12.29
C ASP A 116 -4.94 28.96 12.79
N TYR A 117 -6.07 28.35 12.40
CA TYR A 117 -7.40 28.75 12.85
C TYR A 117 -7.52 28.62 14.37
N ALA A 118 -7.07 27.50 14.94
CA ALA A 118 -7.13 27.27 16.37
C ALA A 118 -6.22 28.25 17.13
N TYR A 119 -5.02 28.53 16.63
CA TYR A 119 -4.07 29.45 17.28
C TYR A 119 -4.60 30.88 17.32
N ILE A 120 -5.13 31.37 16.20
CA ILE A 120 -5.69 32.72 16.10
C ILE A 120 -6.97 32.85 16.94
N THR A 121 -7.82 31.82 16.97
CA THR A 121 -9.05 31.83 17.77
C THR A 121 -8.75 31.93 19.27
N GLU A 122 -7.79 31.16 19.77
CA GLU A 122 -7.38 31.22 21.18
C GLU A 122 -6.70 32.56 21.54
N ALA A 123 -5.95 33.17 20.61
CA ALA A 123 -5.24 34.41 20.86
C ALA A 123 -6.11 35.67 20.75
N PHE A 124 -6.91 35.79 19.68
CA PHE A 124 -7.65 36.99 19.30
C PHE A 124 -9.17 36.85 19.31
N GLY A 125 -9.69 35.63 19.52
CA GLY A 125 -11.11 35.34 19.60
C GLY A 125 -11.74 34.88 18.28
N PRO A 126 -13.05 34.59 18.29
CA PRO A 126 -13.73 33.87 17.22
C PRO A 126 -13.87 34.65 15.92
N PHE A 127 -13.91 35.99 15.95
CA PHE A 127 -14.05 36.81 14.75
C PHE A 127 -12.81 36.72 13.85
N VAL A 128 -11.63 36.96 14.41
CA VAL A 128 -10.36 36.86 13.67
C VAL A 128 -10.07 35.41 13.28
N GLY A 129 -10.47 34.46 14.14
CA GLY A 129 -10.49 33.05 13.82
C GLY A 129 -11.32 32.74 12.56
N PHE A 130 -12.54 33.26 12.47
CA PHE A 130 -13.40 33.05 11.30
C PHE A 130 -12.80 33.60 10.01
N ILE A 131 -12.19 34.79 10.05
CA ILE A 131 -11.52 35.38 8.89
C ILE A 131 -10.44 34.42 8.38
N ARG A 132 -9.60 33.88 9.28
CA ARG A 132 -8.57 32.89 8.93
C ARG A 132 -9.18 31.62 8.33
N LEU A 133 -10.24 31.09 8.96
CA LEU A 133 -10.94 29.89 8.52
C LEU A 133 -11.53 30.06 7.11
N TRP A 134 -12.22 31.17 6.88
CA TRP A 134 -12.87 31.51 5.63
C TRP A 134 -11.86 31.58 4.48
N ILE A 135 -10.80 32.37 4.68
CA ILE A 135 -9.71 32.53 3.71
C ILE A 135 -9.09 31.17 3.36
N GLU A 136 -8.74 30.38 4.37
CA GLU A 136 -8.04 29.11 4.13
C GLU A 136 -8.92 28.11 3.40
N ALA A 137 -10.15 27.93 3.89
CA ALA A 137 -11.03 26.88 3.43
C ALA A 137 -11.66 27.21 2.06
N ILE A 138 -11.98 28.49 1.83
CA ILE A 138 -12.67 28.94 0.61
C ILE A 138 -11.68 29.35 -0.48
N VAL A 139 -10.50 29.88 -0.14
CA VAL A 139 -9.56 30.45 -1.13
C VAL A 139 -8.30 29.61 -1.23
N ILE A 140 -7.52 29.52 -0.16
CA ILE A 140 -6.15 28.97 -0.24
C ILE A 140 -6.18 27.49 -0.64
N ARG A 141 -7.01 26.67 0.01
CA ARG A 141 -7.05 25.21 -0.24
C ARG A 141 -7.58 24.86 -1.64
N PRO A 142 -8.74 25.39 -2.09
CA PRO A 142 -9.24 25.08 -3.42
C PRO A 142 -8.30 25.57 -4.52
N CYS A 143 -7.79 26.80 -4.42
CA CYS A 143 -6.90 27.33 -5.46
C CYS A 143 -5.57 26.55 -5.52
N SER A 144 -5.02 26.11 -4.38
CA SER A 144 -3.85 25.23 -4.36
C SER A 144 -4.10 23.89 -5.07
N ALA A 145 -5.28 23.29 -4.88
CA ALA A 145 -5.68 22.08 -5.60
C ALA A 145 -5.84 22.35 -7.10
N THR A 146 -6.44 23.48 -7.48
CA THR A 146 -6.59 23.91 -8.89
C THR A 146 -5.24 24.10 -9.59
N ILE A 147 -4.28 24.82 -8.99
CA ILE A 147 -2.93 25.01 -9.56
C ILE A 147 -2.26 23.66 -9.79
N THR A 148 -2.38 22.76 -8.81
CA THR A 148 -1.79 21.43 -8.88
C THR A 148 -2.41 20.58 -9.99
N ALA A 149 -3.73 20.66 -10.16
CA ALA A 149 -4.45 19.94 -11.21
C ALA A 149 -4.17 20.50 -12.61
N LEU A 150 -4.04 21.82 -12.75
CA LEU A 150 -3.63 22.46 -14.00
C LEU A 150 -2.20 22.07 -14.38
N THR A 151 -1.29 22.04 -13.40
CA THR A 151 0.09 21.61 -13.65
C THR A 151 0.14 20.15 -14.12
N PHE A 152 -0.67 19.26 -13.52
CA PHE A 152 -0.82 17.90 -14.00
C PHE A 152 -1.25 17.86 -15.48
N ALA A 153 -2.29 18.62 -15.83
CA ALA A 153 -2.84 18.61 -17.17
C ALA A 153 -1.85 19.14 -18.20
N LYS A 154 -1.17 20.27 -17.91
CA LYS A 154 -0.15 20.85 -18.77
C LYS A 154 0.94 19.83 -19.09
N TYR A 155 1.54 19.22 -18.07
CA TYR A 155 2.62 18.25 -18.26
C TYR A 155 2.16 16.93 -18.90
N ALA A 156 0.94 16.47 -18.62
CA ALA A 156 0.41 15.24 -19.22
C ALA A 156 0.10 15.38 -20.72
N LEU A 157 -0.21 16.59 -21.18
CA LEU A 157 -0.60 16.87 -22.57
C LEU A 157 0.59 17.21 -23.48
N VAL A 158 1.70 17.73 -22.93
CA VAL A 158 2.91 18.07 -23.73
C VAL A 158 3.37 16.94 -24.66
N PRO A 159 3.46 15.65 -24.24
CA PRO A 159 3.92 14.59 -25.15
C PRO A 159 2.95 14.27 -26.29
N LEU A 160 1.67 14.58 -26.11
CA LEU A 160 0.61 14.23 -27.06
C LEU A 160 0.39 15.33 -28.10
N PHE A 161 0.54 16.59 -27.69
CA PHE A 161 0.21 17.76 -28.51
C PHE A 161 1.40 18.67 -28.81
N GLY A 162 2.59 18.38 -28.24
CA GLY A 162 3.77 19.23 -28.39
C GLY A 162 3.52 20.65 -27.86
N ASP A 163 3.92 21.64 -28.65
CA ASP A 163 3.76 23.07 -28.34
C ASP A 163 2.39 23.66 -28.79
N CYS A 164 1.47 22.83 -29.30
CA CYS A 164 0.14 23.31 -29.70
C CYS A 164 -0.71 23.64 -28.46
N GLN A 165 -0.99 24.92 -28.22
CA GLN A 165 -1.83 25.37 -27.10
C GLN A 165 -3.24 24.79 -27.17
N GLN A 166 -3.63 24.01 -26.15
CA GLN A 166 -4.95 23.40 -26.05
C GLN A 166 -5.81 24.12 -25.01
N VAL A 167 -6.57 25.12 -25.46
CA VAL A 167 -7.40 25.99 -24.59
C VAL A 167 -8.43 25.21 -23.76
N TYR A 168 -8.97 24.11 -24.27
CA TYR A 168 -10.04 23.35 -23.61
C TYR A 168 -9.57 22.03 -22.97
N ALA A 169 -8.54 21.38 -23.51
CA ALA A 169 -8.11 20.06 -23.04
C ALA A 169 -7.46 20.12 -21.64
N GLU A 170 -6.68 21.16 -21.38
CA GLU A 170 -5.99 21.35 -20.09
C GLU A 170 -6.99 21.48 -18.91
N PRO A 171 -7.99 22.39 -18.94
CA PRO A 171 -8.97 22.49 -17.85
C PRO A 171 -9.83 21.23 -17.71
N MET A 172 -10.20 20.57 -18.81
CA MET A 172 -11.01 19.34 -18.73
C MET A 172 -10.26 18.21 -18.03
N LEU A 173 -8.98 17.99 -18.37
CA LEU A 173 -8.17 16.96 -17.74
C LEU A 173 -7.88 17.29 -16.26
N ALA A 174 -7.65 18.56 -15.93
CA ALA A 174 -7.50 19.02 -14.56
C ALA A 174 -8.79 18.77 -13.73
N CYS A 175 -9.96 19.07 -14.30
CA CYS A 175 -11.26 18.80 -13.67
C CYS A 175 -11.46 17.30 -13.41
N CYS A 176 -11.16 16.45 -14.39
CA CYS A 176 -11.20 14.99 -14.24
C CYS A 176 -10.32 14.51 -13.07
N LEU A 177 -9.10 15.03 -12.94
CA LEU A 177 -8.22 14.69 -11.83
C LEU A 177 -8.84 15.09 -10.48
N LEU A 178 -9.33 16.33 -10.35
CA LEU A 178 -9.96 16.82 -9.12
C LEU A 178 -11.13 15.93 -8.69
N LEU A 179 -12.00 15.55 -9.63
CA LEU A 179 -13.14 14.67 -9.35
C LEU A 179 -12.69 13.27 -8.90
N ILE A 180 -11.71 12.68 -9.56
CA ILE A 180 -11.17 11.36 -9.19
C ILE A 180 -10.58 11.38 -7.78
N ILE A 181 -9.75 12.38 -7.45
CA ILE A 181 -9.15 12.50 -6.12
C ILE A 181 -10.20 12.76 -5.05
N THR A 182 -11.22 13.58 -5.35
CA THR A 182 -12.35 13.82 -4.46
C THR A 182 -13.09 12.51 -4.16
N LEU A 183 -13.38 11.70 -5.18
CA LEU A 183 -14.05 10.40 -5.02
C LEU A 183 -13.23 9.41 -4.17
N ILE A 184 -11.92 9.33 -4.39
CA ILE A 184 -11.01 8.50 -3.60
C ILE A 184 -11.06 8.91 -2.12
N ASN A 185 -11.01 10.22 -1.84
CA ASN A 185 -11.06 10.76 -0.48
C ASN A 185 -12.44 10.57 0.18
N CYS A 186 -13.52 10.53 -0.60
CA CYS A 186 -14.85 10.18 -0.10
C CYS A 186 -14.97 8.69 0.28
N TYR A 187 -14.36 7.79 -0.49
CA TYR A 187 -14.51 6.34 -0.30
C TYR A 187 -13.69 5.80 0.86
N SER A 188 -12.44 6.25 1.05
CA SER A 188 -11.62 5.79 2.18
C SER A 188 -10.41 6.66 2.46
N VAL A 189 -10.33 7.17 3.70
CA VAL A 189 -9.13 7.89 4.19
C VAL A 189 -7.88 7.02 4.12
N ARG A 190 -7.99 5.71 4.37
CA ARG A 190 -6.82 4.81 4.35
C ARG A 190 -6.24 4.68 2.95
N TRP A 191 -7.08 4.48 1.94
CA TRP A 191 -6.65 4.50 0.55
C TRP A 191 -6.06 5.86 0.12
N ALA A 192 -6.61 6.97 0.60
CA ALA A 192 -6.05 8.30 0.34
C ALA A 192 -4.65 8.47 0.96
N THR A 193 -4.46 8.16 2.24
CA THR A 193 -3.14 8.24 2.93
C THR A 193 -2.10 7.29 2.33
N PHE A 194 -2.58 6.20 1.79
CA PHE A 194 -1.77 5.22 1.12
C PHE A 194 -1.32 5.67 -0.27
N ILE A 195 -2.25 6.11 -1.11
CA ILE A 195 -1.90 6.66 -2.41
C ILE A 195 -0.94 7.85 -2.21
N GLN A 196 -1.13 8.63 -1.14
CA GLN A 196 -0.22 9.69 -0.75
C GLN A 196 1.22 9.22 -0.56
N ASP A 197 1.44 8.21 0.28
CA ASP A 197 2.78 7.69 0.51
C ASP A 197 3.38 7.23 -0.86
N ILE A 198 2.57 6.65 -1.78
CA ILE A 198 3.00 5.98 -3.04
C ILE A 198 3.38 6.99 -4.09
N LEU A 199 2.78 8.14 -4.01
CA LEU A 199 3.13 9.23 -4.88
C LEU A 199 4.31 10.00 -4.28
N THR A 200 4.52 9.91 -2.95
CA THR A 200 5.57 10.63 -2.24
C THR A 200 6.97 10.08 -2.46
N TYR A 201 7.22 8.78 -2.31
CA TYR A 201 8.55 8.29 -2.70
C TYR A 201 8.80 8.42 -4.22
N ALA A 202 7.77 8.63 -5.08
CA ALA A 202 7.91 8.55 -6.56
C ALA A 202 8.47 9.85 -7.03
N LYS A 203 7.85 10.92 -6.54
CA LYS A 203 8.36 12.26 -6.72
C LYS A 203 9.76 12.43 -6.10
N ILE A 204 10.04 11.83 -4.94
CA ILE A 204 11.40 11.91 -4.36
C ILE A 204 12.40 11.25 -5.31
N ILE A 205 12.17 10.01 -5.73
CA ILE A 205 13.12 9.32 -6.61
C ILE A 205 13.18 10.01 -7.99
N ALA A 206 12.07 10.58 -8.49
CA ALA A 206 12.06 11.37 -9.72
C ALA A 206 12.97 12.60 -9.62
N LEU A 207 12.90 13.33 -8.51
CA LEU A 207 13.76 14.48 -8.27
C LEU A 207 15.23 14.06 -8.08
N VAL A 208 15.48 12.93 -7.40
CA VAL A 208 16.83 12.37 -7.28
C VAL A 208 17.39 12.02 -8.67
N LEU A 209 16.58 11.45 -9.56
CA LEU A 209 16.98 11.18 -10.95
C LEU A 209 17.39 12.47 -11.66
N ILE A 210 16.56 13.52 -11.62
CA ILE A 210 16.87 14.83 -12.21
C ILE A 210 18.18 15.38 -11.65
N ILE A 211 18.33 15.38 -10.32
CA ILE A 211 19.53 15.88 -9.62
C ILE A 211 20.77 15.14 -10.10
N VAL A 212 20.77 13.80 -10.04
CA VAL A 212 21.92 12.99 -10.44
C VAL A 212 22.25 13.22 -11.91
N THR A 213 21.26 13.21 -12.79
CA THR A 213 21.52 13.40 -14.23
C THR A 213 21.98 14.82 -14.55
N GLY A 214 21.44 15.84 -13.88
CA GLY A 214 21.86 17.22 -14.09
C GLY A 214 23.26 17.48 -13.56
N LEU A 215 23.63 16.91 -12.41
CA LEU A 215 25.00 16.98 -11.89
C LEU A 215 25.99 16.27 -12.80
N VAL A 216 25.68 15.07 -13.29
CA VAL A 216 26.52 14.37 -14.28
C VAL A 216 26.68 15.19 -15.54
N MET A 217 25.60 15.76 -16.08
CA MET A 217 25.66 16.63 -17.25
C MET A 217 26.47 17.91 -16.99
N ALA A 218 26.41 18.49 -15.78
CA ALA A 218 27.23 19.64 -15.41
C ALA A 218 28.74 19.36 -15.52
N PHE A 219 29.18 18.13 -15.25
CA PHE A 219 30.58 17.72 -15.39
C PHE A 219 30.97 17.38 -16.83
N LEU A 220 30.02 16.92 -17.66
CA LEU A 220 30.28 16.46 -19.03
C LEU A 220 30.14 17.59 -20.07
N THR A 221 29.22 18.53 -19.83
CA THR A 221 28.84 19.57 -20.79
C THR A 221 28.55 20.87 -20.03
N SER A 222 29.22 21.97 -20.40
CA SER A 222 28.85 23.30 -19.89
C SER A 222 27.75 23.90 -20.75
N SER A 223 26.61 24.23 -20.14
CA SER A 223 25.51 24.99 -20.76
C SER A 223 25.81 26.50 -20.87
N GLY A 224 26.96 26.96 -20.35
CA GLY A 224 27.32 28.38 -20.25
C GLY A 224 26.55 29.15 -19.17
N SER A 225 25.57 28.53 -18.51
CA SER A 225 24.75 29.15 -17.44
C SER A 225 25.54 29.58 -16.21
N PHE A 226 26.76 29.06 -16.02
CA PHE A 226 27.62 29.34 -14.88
C PHE A 226 28.76 30.32 -15.16
N ASP A 227 28.93 30.76 -16.41
CA ASP A 227 30.08 31.58 -16.81
C ASP A 227 29.99 33.02 -16.26
N ASN A 228 28.78 33.52 -15.98
CA ASN A 228 28.52 34.78 -15.25
C ASN A 228 27.20 34.72 -14.47
N ILE A 229 27.21 34.06 -13.29
CA ILE A 229 25.98 33.75 -12.54
C ILE A 229 25.16 34.97 -12.07
N PHE A 230 25.76 36.16 -11.95
CA PHE A 230 25.10 37.40 -11.51
C PHE A 230 24.85 38.41 -12.64
N ASP A 231 25.00 38.01 -13.89
CA ASP A 231 24.67 38.89 -15.00
C ASP A 231 23.15 39.06 -15.12
N GLY A 232 22.69 40.30 -15.36
CA GLY A 232 21.26 40.63 -15.44
C GLY A 232 20.49 40.59 -14.11
N THR A 233 21.15 40.56 -12.95
CA THR A 233 20.48 40.53 -11.64
C THR A 233 19.52 41.71 -11.46
N SER A 234 18.26 41.40 -11.12
CA SER A 234 17.28 42.42 -10.78
C SER A 234 17.62 43.11 -9.46
N THR A 235 17.54 44.44 -9.43
CA THR A 235 17.77 45.28 -8.24
C THR A 235 16.49 45.88 -7.69
N ASP A 236 15.37 45.70 -8.39
CA ASP A 236 14.07 46.21 -7.96
C ASP A 236 13.48 45.35 -6.83
N ALA A 237 13.05 46.00 -5.76
CA ALA A 237 12.50 45.32 -4.59
C ALA A 237 11.18 44.60 -4.89
N GLY A 238 10.39 45.12 -5.84
CA GLY A 238 9.14 44.52 -6.29
C GLY A 238 9.39 43.19 -7.00
N GLU A 239 10.30 43.19 -7.98
CA GLU A 239 10.72 41.98 -8.70
C GLU A 239 11.30 40.92 -7.74
N ILE A 240 12.19 41.30 -6.81
CA ILE A 240 12.72 40.37 -5.81
C ILE A 240 11.58 39.78 -4.95
N SER A 241 10.58 40.57 -4.60
CA SER A 241 9.43 40.09 -3.83
C SER A 241 8.55 39.13 -4.63
N LEU A 242 8.35 39.35 -5.93
CA LEU A 242 7.61 38.43 -6.82
C LEU A 242 8.39 37.13 -7.06
N ALA A 243 9.72 37.21 -7.14
CA ALA A 243 10.59 36.05 -7.19
C ALA A 243 10.48 35.22 -5.88
N LEU A 244 10.48 35.88 -4.72
CA LEU A 244 10.25 35.24 -3.42
C LEU A 244 8.86 34.61 -3.34
N TYR A 245 7.82 35.23 -3.90
CA TYR A 245 6.48 34.64 -3.97
C TYR A 245 6.46 33.33 -4.75
N SER A 246 7.08 33.33 -5.92
CA SER A 246 7.22 32.13 -6.74
C SER A 246 7.98 31.03 -5.98
N GLY A 247 9.13 31.37 -5.38
CA GLY A 247 9.93 30.41 -4.63
C GLY A 247 9.20 29.87 -3.39
N LEU A 248 8.58 30.74 -2.59
CA LEU A 248 7.87 30.37 -1.37
C LEU A 248 6.56 29.63 -1.63
N PHE A 249 5.94 29.80 -2.81
CA PHE A 249 4.84 28.95 -3.25
C PHE A 249 5.28 27.48 -3.30
N ALA A 250 6.47 27.19 -3.83
CA ALA A 250 6.99 25.83 -3.86
C ALA A 250 7.25 25.23 -2.47
N TYR A 251 7.54 26.07 -1.47
CA TYR A 251 7.72 25.64 -0.08
C TYR A 251 6.41 25.56 0.72
N ASN A 252 5.27 25.98 0.17
CA ASN A 252 4.00 25.97 0.90
C ASN A 252 3.60 24.54 1.32
N GLY A 253 3.12 24.37 2.56
CA GLY A 253 2.71 23.08 3.11
C GLY A 253 3.43 22.67 4.40
N TRP A 254 4.47 23.41 4.82
CA TRP A 254 5.23 23.14 6.05
C TRP A 254 4.37 23.19 7.33
N ASN A 255 3.28 23.97 7.35
CA ASN A 255 2.33 24.07 8.45
C ASN A 255 1.17 23.06 8.38
N TYR A 256 1.06 22.22 7.33
CA TYR A 256 -0.14 21.39 7.12
C TYR A 256 -0.32 20.30 8.17
N LEU A 257 0.76 19.79 8.76
CA LEU A 257 0.67 18.79 9.82
C LEU A 257 -0.02 19.33 11.09
N ASN A 258 0.00 20.64 11.32
CA ASN A 258 -0.70 21.29 12.42
C ASN A 258 -2.23 21.17 12.30
N PHE A 259 -2.75 21.04 11.08
CA PHE A 259 -4.19 20.88 10.84
C PHE A 259 -4.70 19.48 11.17
N ILE A 260 -3.81 18.49 11.32
CA ILE A 260 -4.16 17.09 11.65
C ILE A 260 -3.45 16.62 12.93
N VAL A 261 -3.11 17.55 13.83
CA VAL A 261 -2.38 17.25 15.07
C VAL A 261 -3.14 16.29 16.00
N GLU A 262 -4.48 16.30 15.97
CA GLU A 262 -5.33 15.38 16.75
C GLU A 262 -5.17 13.91 16.31
N GLU A 263 -4.82 13.67 15.04
CA GLU A 263 -4.62 12.33 14.47
C GLU A 263 -3.16 11.84 14.61
N LEU A 264 -2.23 12.71 15.03
CA LEU A 264 -0.81 12.43 15.15
C LEU A 264 -0.50 11.67 16.45
N LYS A 265 0.25 10.56 16.33
CA LYS A 265 0.79 9.82 17.48
C LYS A 265 1.87 10.67 18.17
N ASN A 266 1.81 10.80 19.49
CA ASN A 266 2.75 11.58 20.31
C ASN A 266 3.12 12.96 19.71
N PRO A 267 2.16 13.90 19.62
CA PRO A 267 2.37 15.17 18.92
C PRO A 267 3.45 16.05 19.55
N LYS A 268 3.69 15.93 20.87
CA LYS A 268 4.76 16.67 21.58
C LYS A 268 6.13 16.47 20.96
N ARG A 269 6.45 15.23 20.54
CA ARG A 269 7.73 14.85 19.96
C ARG A 269 7.68 14.75 18.44
N ASN A 270 6.61 14.18 17.89
CA ASN A 270 6.59 13.83 16.47
C ASN A 270 6.29 15.02 15.55
N LEU A 271 5.50 15.99 16.00
CA LEU A 271 5.22 17.21 15.23
C LEU A 271 6.50 18.01 14.90
N PRO A 272 7.33 18.39 15.89
CA PRO A 272 8.55 19.15 15.62
C PRO A 272 9.58 18.37 14.80
N LEU A 273 9.74 17.06 15.06
CA LEU A 273 10.65 16.22 14.30
C LEU A 273 10.23 16.08 12.84
N ALA A 274 8.93 15.85 12.59
CA ALA A 274 8.42 15.74 11.23
C ALA A 274 8.66 17.03 10.44
N ILE A 275 8.37 18.18 11.05
CA ILE A 275 8.57 19.48 10.43
C ILE A 275 10.04 19.75 10.13
N ALA A 276 10.94 19.53 11.09
CA ALA A 276 12.37 19.82 10.94
C ALA A 276 13.02 18.97 9.85
N ILE A 277 12.74 17.65 9.85
CA ILE A 277 13.28 16.71 8.86
C ILE A 277 12.76 17.06 7.47
N SER A 278 11.45 17.27 7.32
CA SER A 278 10.83 17.53 6.02
C SER A 278 11.29 18.87 5.42
N CYS A 279 11.32 19.97 6.20
CA CYS A 279 11.72 21.28 5.66
C CYS A 279 13.18 21.29 5.21
N SER A 280 14.07 20.66 5.98
CA SER A 280 15.50 20.57 5.65
C SER A 280 15.72 19.75 4.39
N LEU A 281 15.07 18.58 4.29
CA LEU A 281 15.20 17.70 3.14
C LEU A 281 14.67 18.35 1.85
N VAL A 282 13.50 19.00 1.91
CA VAL A 282 12.92 19.69 0.76
C VAL A 282 13.83 20.83 0.29
N THR A 283 14.42 21.60 1.22
CA THR A 283 15.32 22.70 0.88
C THR A 283 16.52 22.21 0.07
N VAL A 284 17.16 21.13 0.51
CA VAL A 284 18.29 20.52 -0.20
C VAL A 284 17.85 20.03 -1.58
N ILE A 285 16.74 19.31 -1.67
CA ILE A 285 16.23 18.76 -2.95
C ILE A 285 15.91 19.88 -3.94
N TYR A 286 15.26 20.95 -3.51
CA TYR A 286 14.89 22.07 -4.39
C TYR A 286 16.11 22.84 -4.88
N CYS A 287 17.09 23.12 -4.01
CA CYS A 287 18.32 23.77 -4.43
C CYS A 287 19.07 22.91 -5.46
N LEU A 288 19.22 21.61 -5.20
CA LEU A 288 19.89 20.70 -6.13
C LEU A 288 19.14 20.51 -7.45
N THR A 289 17.80 20.52 -7.42
CA THR A 289 16.98 20.40 -8.63
C THR A 289 17.12 21.64 -9.52
N ASN A 290 17.10 22.84 -8.94
CA ASN A 290 17.31 24.07 -9.71
C ASN A 290 18.74 24.14 -10.27
N LEU A 291 19.74 23.74 -9.48
CA LEU A 291 21.12 23.61 -9.96
C LEU A 291 21.21 22.65 -11.17
N ALA A 292 20.52 21.51 -11.10
CA ALA A 292 20.44 20.55 -12.20
C ALA A 292 19.75 21.12 -13.44
N PHE A 293 18.68 21.92 -13.29
CA PHE A 293 18.05 22.57 -14.43
C PHE A 293 18.98 23.59 -15.10
N TYR A 294 19.64 24.46 -14.32
CA TYR A 294 20.57 25.44 -14.87
C TYR A 294 21.81 24.81 -15.50
N ALA A 295 22.23 23.63 -15.03
CA ALA A 295 23.33 22.89 -15.65
C ALA A 295 23.06 22.46 -17.09
N VAL A 296 21.79 22.24 -17.46
CA VAL A 296 21.41 21.70 -18.78
C VAL A 296 20.72 22.73 -19.67
N ILE A 297 19.92 23.63 -19.07
CA ILE A 297 19.09 24.60 -19.79
C ILE A 297 19.73 25.98 -19.65
N SER A 298 19.86 26.70 -20.77
CA SER A 298 20.36 28.08 -20.76
C SER A 298 19.31 29.05 -20.19
N PRO A 299 19.70 30.20 -19.59
CA PRO A 299 18.77 31.18 -19.04
C PRO A 299 17.65 31.63 -20.00
N LYS A 300 17.96 31.79 -21.28
CA LYS A 300 16.98 32.21 -22.31
C LYS A 300 15.94 31.12 -22.57
N GLU A 301 16.39 29.89 -22.85
CA GLU A 301 15.49 28.75 -23.05
C GLU A 301 14.66 28.45 -21.81
N PHE A 302 15.18 28.76 -20.62
CA PHE A 302 14.49 28.56 -19.36
C PHE A 302 13.23 29.43 -19.23
N LEU A 303 13.27 30.66 -19.77
CA LEU A 303 12.13 31.59 -19.81
C LEU A 303 11.15 31.26 -20.95
N GLU A 304 11.64 30.74 -22.06
CA GLU A 304 10.79 30.30 -23.18
C GLU A 304 10.05 28.99 -22.88
N ALA A 305 10.64 28.13 -22.04
CA ALA A 305 10.05 26.84 -21.71
C ALA A 305 8.68 26.99 -21.03
N ASP A 306 7.67 26.34 -21.62
CA ASP A 306 6.34 26.22 -21.00
C ASP A 306 6.29 25.18 -19.88
N ALA A 307 7.15 24.16 -19.99
CA ALA A 307 7.31 23.07 -19.04
C ALA A 307 8.80 22.77 -18.83
N THR A 308 9.43 23.43 -17.86
CA THR A 308 10.88 23.39 -17.64
C THR A 308 11.44 21.97 -17.51
N ALA A 309 10.74 21.07 -16.81
CA ALA A 309 11.21 19.69 -16.67
C ALA A 309 11.11 18.89 -17.98
N MET A 310 10.16 19.21 -18.87
CA MET A 310 10.09 18.60 -20.20
C MET A 310 11.25 19.03 -21.08
N THR A 311 11.60 20.32 -21.05
CA THR A 311 12.77 20.85 -21.77
C THR A 311 14.05 20.18 -21.28
N PHE A 312 14.20 20.00 -19.96
CA PHE A 312 15.30 19.24 -19.38
C PHE A 312 15.34 17.80 -19.92
N ALA A 313 14.21 17.10 -19.85
CA ALA A 313 14.13 15.69 -20.26
C ALA A 313 14.40 15.49 -21.76
N ASN A 314 13.92 16.39 -22.62
CA ASN A 314 14.20 16.33 -24.06
C ASN A 314 15.69 16.49 -24.35
N LYS A 315 16.40 17.35 -23.62
CA LYS A 315 17.85 17.55 -23.79
C LYS A 315 18.70 16.41 -23.25
N VAL A 316 18.34 15.84 -22.10
CA VAL A 316 19.17 14.81 -21.43
C VAL A 316 18.80 13.39 -21.86
N TYR A 317 17.50 13.08 -21.91
CA TYR A 317 17.02 11.72 -22.08
C TYR A 317 16.64 11.37 -23.53
N GLY A 318 16.48 12.37 -24.41
CA GLY A 318 16.14 12.17 -25.82
C GLY A 318 14.90 11.28 -25.99
N SER A 319 15.07 10.08 -26.55
CA SER A 319 13.99 9.10 -26.76
C SER A 319 13.29 8.64 -25.46
N PHE A 320 13.90 8.82 -24.29
CA PHE A 320 13.29 8.51 -23.00
C PHE A 320 12.59 9.71 -22.33
N ALA A 321 12.45 10.85 -23.01
CA ALA A 321 11.83 12.05 -22.42
C ALA A 321 10.38 11.84 -21.95
N TRP A 322 9.65 10.86 -22.50
CA TRP A 322 8.29 10.47 -22.09
C TRP A 322 8.18 9.99 -20.63
N ILE A 323 9.32 9.67 -19.99
CA ILE A 323 9.41 9.37 -18.57
C ILE A 323 9.04 10.62 -17.75
N MET A 324 9.50 11.81 -18.11
CA MET A 324 9.33 13.01 -17.28
C MET A 324 7.87 13.44 -17.02
N PRO A 325 6.96 13.48 -18.01
CA PRO A 325 5.54 13.78 -17.82
C PRO A 325 4.89 12.93 -16.74
N ILE A 326 5.23 11.64 -16.71
CA ILE A 326 4.60 10.72 -15.76
C ILE A 326 5.11 11.03 -14.33
N PHE A 327 6.35 11.53 -14.16
CA PHE A 327 6.93 11.82 -12.82
C PHE A 327 6.29 13.07 -12.26
N VAL A 328 6.14 14.08 -13.11
CA VAL A 328 5.39 15.28 -12.77
C VAL A 328 3.96 14.91 -12.43
N ALA A 329 3.32 14.04 -13.23
CA ALA A 329 1.97 13.57 -12.96
C ALA A 329 1.83 12.90 -11.59
N PHE A 330 2.75 12.02 -11.21
CA PHE A 330 2.73 11.42 -9.87
C PHE A 330 2.99 12.43 -8.76
N ALA A 331 3.85 13.42 -8.97
CA ALA A 331 4.07 14.49 -8.00
C ALA A 331 2.82 15.34 -7.77
N THR A 332 2.13 15.76 -8.84
CA THR A 332 0.94 16.61 -8.79
C THR A 332 -0.28 15.86 -8.26
N VAL A 333 -0.52 14.62 -8.68
CA VAL A 333 -1.60 13.77 -8.15
C VAL A 333 -1.43 13.59 -6.62
N GLY A 334 -0.20 13.36 -6.16
CA GLY A 334 0.10 13.22 -4.73
C GLY A 334 -0.08 14.53 -3.96
N SER A 335 0.32 15.67 -4.51
CA SER A 335 0.11 16.96 -3.85
C SER A 335 -1.39 17.30 -3.75
N CYS A 336 -2.16 17.08 -4.83
CA CYS A 336 -3.60 17.31 -4.87
C CYS A 336 -4.36 16.46 -3.83
N ASN A 337 -3.99 15.18 -3.72
CA ASN A 337 -4.56 14.29 -2.69
C ASN A 337 -4.26 14.77 -1.26
N GLY A 338 -3.03 15.25 -0.99
CA GLY A 338 -2.67 15.83 0.31
C GLY A 338 -3.45 17.11 0.64
N VAL A 339 -3.66 17.99 -0.34
CA VAL A 339 -4.44 19.23 -0.18
C VAL A 339 -5.91 18.92 0.14
N ILE A 340 -6.56 18.03 -0.62
CA ILE A 340 -7.97 17.66 -0.38
C ILE A 340 -8.14 16.96 0.97
N LEU A 341 -7.19 16.10 1.34
CA LEU A 341 -7.20 15.41 2.63
C LEU A 341 -7.17 16.41 3.80
N THR A 342 -6.28 17.40 3.74
CA THR A 342 -6.11 18.40 4.82
C THR A 342 -7.24 19.44 4.84
N ALA A 343 -7.73 19.88 3.68
CA ALA A 343 -8.81 20.86 3.55
C ALA A 343 -10.12 20.40 4.21
N SER A 344 -10.49 19.12 4.01
CA SER A 344 -11.71 18.56 4.60
C SER A 344 -11.76 18.64 6.14
N ARG A 345 -10.60 18.57 6.82
CA ARG A 345 -10.53 18.68 8.30
C ARG A 345 -10.77 20.10 8.76
N LEU A 346 -10.37 21.08 7.98
CA LEU A 346 -10.57 22.48 8.32
C LEU A 346 -12.06 22.84 8.30
N PHE A 347 -12.79 22.41 7.26
CA PHE A 347 -14.25 22.56 7.21
C PHE A 347 -14.94 21.84 8.37
N PHE A 348 -14.48 20.64 8.71
CA PHE A 348 -15.00 19.87 9.83
C PHE A 348 -14.83 20.60 11.17
N VAL A 349 -13.62 21.12 11.46
CA VAL A 349 -13.34 21.88 12.69
C VAL A 349 -14.12 23.20 12.73
N GLY A 350 -14.20 23.92 11.61
CA GLY A 350 -14.97 25.15 11.51
C GLY A 350 -16.45 24.96 11.80
N GLY A 351 -17.02 23.83 11.36
CA GLY A 351 -18.41 23.48 11.67
C GLY A 351 -18.60 23.08 13.14
N ARG A 352 -17.60 22.42 13.75
CA ARG A 352 -17.61 22.05 15.18
C ARG A 352 -17.70 23.28 16.09
N GLU A 353 -16.98 24.34 15.73
CA GLU A 353 -16.98 25.63 16.46
C GLU A 353 -18.18 26.54 16.11
N GLY A 354 -19.17 26.03 15.36
CA GLY A 354 -20.37 26.77 14.98
C GLY A 354 -20.15 27.88 13.94
N GLN A 355 -18.95 27.94 13.37
CA GLN A 355 -18.54 28.97 12.41
C GLN A 355 -18.83 28.59 10.94
N MET A 356 -19.06 27.30 10.67
CA MET A 356 -19.49 26.79 9.36
C MET A 356 -20.80 26.00 9.50
N PRO A 357 -21.53 25.74 8.40
CA PRO A 357 -22.75 24.92 8.44
C PRO A 357 -22.50 23.52 9.01
N GLN A 358 -23.41 23.04 9.87
CA GLN A 358 -23.32 21.72 10.51
C GLN A 358 -23.31 20.56 9.50
N ALA A 359 -23.85 20.76 8.29
CA ALA A 359 -23.76 19.77 7.21
C ALA A 359 -22.31 19.34 6.90
N LEU A 360 -21.33 20.23 7.11
CA LEU A 360 -19.92 19.97 6.83
C LEU A 360 -19.20 19.19 7.95
N THR A 361 -19.82 19.02 9.12
CA THR A 361 -19.31 18.18 10.22
C THR A 361 -19.80 16.74 10.15
N LEU A 362 -20.62 16.40 9.15
CA LEU A 362 -21.20 15.07 9.03
C LEU A 362 -20.16 14.06 8.53
N ILE A 363 -20.12 12.90 9.19
CA ILE A 363 -19.24 11.78 8.87
C ILE A 363 -20.09 10.63 8.33
N SER A 364 -19.70 10.05 7.19
CA SER A 364 -20.41 8.91 6.60
C SER A 364 -20.32 7.66 7.49
N LEU A 365 -21.45 6.96 7.71
CA LEU A 365 -21.49 5.77 8.57
C LEU A 365 -20.73 4.58 7.96
N LYS A 366 -20.73 4.46 6.63
CA LYS A 366 -20.14 3.33 5.92
C LYS A 366 -18.63 3.46 5.74
N TYR A 367 -18.13 4.67 5.54
CA TYR A 367 -16.73 4.92 5.17
C TYR A 367 -15.93 5.72 6.22
N MET A 368 -16.60 6.27 7.23
CA MET A 368 -15.99 7.08 8.30
C MET A 368 -15.21 8.29 7.75
N THR A 369 -15.72 8.88 6.67
CA THR A 369 -15.11 10.01 5.95
C THR A 369 -16.03 11.24 6.00
N PRO A 370 -15.49 12.47 6.07
CA PRO A 370 -16.27 13.70 6.01
C PRO A 370 -16.68 14.04 4.57
N VAL A 371 -17.55 13.20 3.98
CA VAL A 371 -17.94 13.26 2.56
C VAL A 371 -18.42 14.65 2.10
N PRO A 372 -19.31 15.36 2.84
CA PRO A 372 -19.78 16.68 2.40
C PRO A 372 -18.67 17.73 2.31
N ALA A 373 -17.73 17.73 3.27
CA ALA A 373 -16.60 18.65 3.27
C ALA A 373 -15.61 18.37 2.13
N VAL A 374 -15.36 17.09 1.83
CA VAL A 374 -14.51 16.67 0.71
C VAL A 374 -15.13 17.11 -0.62
N ILE A 375 -16.43 16.86 -0.82
CA ILE A 375 -17.14 17.25 -2.05
C ILE A 375 -17.14 18.77 -2.22
N LEU A 376 -17.41 19.53 -1.15
CA LEU A 376 -17.37 21.00 -1.22
C LEU A 376 -15.99 21.51 -1.66
N THR A 377 -14.91 20.94 -1.11
CA THR A 377 -13.54 21.31 -1.50
C THR A 377 -13.29 21.01 -2.97
N GLY A 378 -13.68 19.83 -3.46
CA GLY A 378 -13.52 19.44 -4.86
C GLY A 378 -14.31 20.33 -5.81
N LEU A 379 -15.58 20.60 -5.50
CA LEU A 379 -16.44 21.50 -6.29
C LEU A 379 -15.88 22.92 -6.33
N LEU A 380 -15.44 23.45 -5.19
CA LEU A 380 -14.86 24.79 -5.13
C LEU A 380 -13.56 24.88 -5.95
N SER A 381 -12.75 23.82 -5.94
CA SER A 381 -11.54 23.73 -6.79
C SER A 381 -11.91 23.75 -8.28
N CYS A 382 -12.99 23.08 -8.67
CA CYS A 382 -13.52 23.14 -10.04
C CYS A 382 -14.07 24.54 -10.38
N VAL A 383 -14.69 25.25 -9.43
CA VAL A 383 -15.14 26.63 -9.67
C VAL A 383 -13.95 27.56 -9.91
N PHE A 384 -12.90 27.48 -9.10
CA PHE A 384 -11.68 28.27 -9.33
C PHE A 384 -11.02 27.94 -10.66
N LEU A 385 -11.07 26.67 -11.09
CA LEU A 385 -10.58 26.25 -12.40
C LEU A 385 -11.33 26.94 -13.56
N LEU A 386 -12.66 27.11 -13.43
CA LEU A 386 -13.47 27.80 -14.45
C LEU A 386 -13.25 29.31 -14.47
N LEU A 387 -12.93 29.90 -13.32
CA LEU A 387 -12.73 31.34 -13.18
C LEU A 387 -11.31 31.79 -13.54
N SER A 388 -10.36 30.87 -13.65
CA SER A 388 -8.94 31.19 -13.85
C SER A 388 -8.43 30.92 -15.27
N SER A 389 -7.75 31.90 -15.87
CA SER A 389 -7.02 31.74 -17.13
C SER A 389 -5.50 31.65 -16.97
N ASN A 390 -4.92 32.16 -15.86
CA ASN A 390 -3.47 32.19 -15.62
C ASN A 390 -3.09 31.65 -14.24
N ILE A 391 -2.16 30.68 -14.21
CA ILE A 391 -1.65 30.03 -12.99
C ILE A 391 -0.81 30.99 -12.13
N TYR A 392 -0.06 31.92 -12.72
CA TYR A 392 0.83 32.83 -11.97
C TYR A 392 0.06 33.92 -11.23
N SER A 393 -0.95 34.53 -11.87
CA SER A 393 -1.90 35.40 -11.18
C SER A 393 -2.59 34.64 -10.04
N LEU A 394 -2.85 33.34 -10.25
CA LEU A 394 -3.35 32.43 -9.23
C LEU A 394 -2.48 32.36 -7.98
N ILE A 395 -1.18 32.20 -8.21
CA ILE A 395 -0.19 32.14 -7.15
C ILE A 395 -0.14 33.49 -6.41
N ASN A 396 -0.09 34.60 -7.14
CA ASN A 396 0.05 35.94 -6.54
C ASN A 396 -1.07 36.29 -5.57
N TYR A 397 -2.34 36.11 -5.97
CA TYR A 397 -3.46 36.45 -5.07
C TYR A 397 -3.50 35.56 -3.82
N ILE A 398 -3.10 34.30 -3.91
CA ILE A 398 -3.07 33.38 -2.76
C ILE A 398 -1.96 33.79 -1.82
N GLN A 399 -0.78 34.12 -2.34
CA GLN A 399 0.40 34.39 -1.52
C GLN A 399 0.19 35.59 -0.61
N ILE A 400 -0.37 36.70 -1.11
CA ILE A 400 -0.65 37.89 -0.30
C ILE A 400 -1.54 37.54 0.89
N VAL A 401 -2.63 36.85 0.61
CA VAL A 401 -3.63 36.46 1.59
C VAL A 401 -3.06 35.44 2.59
N ASN A 402 -2.25 34.48 2.11
CA ASN A 402 -1.59 33.48 2.93
C ASN A 402 -0.54 34.10 3.87
N TRP A 403 0.32 35.00 3.38
CA TRP A 403 1.34 35.66 4.19
C TRP A 403 0.74 36.64 5.20
N LEU A 404 -0.36 37.32 4.85
CA LEU A 404 -1.14 38.11 5.80
C LEU A 404 -1.69 37.23 6.94
N ALA A 405 -2.25 36.06 6.58
CA ALA A 405 -2.78 35.09 7.55
C ALA A 405 -1.68 34.49 8.46
N ILE A 406 -0.52 34.15 7.89
CA ILE A 406 0.65 33.66 8.65
C ILE A 406 1.18 34.76 9.59
N SER A 407 1.20 36.03 9.15
CA SER A 407 1.59 37.16 10.01
C SER A 407 0.68 37.26 11.24
N LEU A 408 -0.64 37.11 11.07
CA LEU A 408 -1.60 37.07 12.18
C LEU A 408 -1.39 35.86 13.10
N ALA A 409 -1.11 34.69 12.53
CA ALA A 409 -0.78 33.50 13.32
C ALA A 409 0.52 33.69 14.12
N MET A 410 1.50 34.41 13.59
CA MET A 410 2.73 34.75 14.32
C MET A 410 2.50 35.76 15.45
N LEU A 411 1.65 36.76 15.23
CA LEU A 411 1.19 37.66 16.30
C LEU A 411 0.47 36.89 17.42
N SER A 412 -0.20 35.78 17.09
CA SER A 412 -0.83 34.91 18.09
C SER A 412 0.19 34.32 19.06
N LEU A 413 1.40 33.97 18.61
CA LEU A 413 2.48 33.46 19.47
C LEU A 413 2.88 34.48 20.53
N PHE A 414 3.11 35.74 20.13
CA PHE A 414 3.43 36.82 21.05
C PHE A 414 2.30 37.07 22.06
N GLN A 415 1.04 37.05 21.60
CA GLN A 415 -0.12 37.26 22.45
C GLN A 415 -0.34 36.09 23.43
N LEU A 416 -0.13 34.84 23.00
CA LEU A 416 -0.24 33.65 23.85
C LEU A 416 0.89 33.57 24.88
N ARG A 417 2.07 34.12 24.60
CA ARG A 417 3.12 34.29 25.62
C ARG A 417 2.74 35.28 26.72
N ARG A 418 1.93 36.30 26.39
CA ARG A 418 1.41 37.26 27.38
C ARG A 418 0.21 36.71 28.14
N LYS A 419 -0.75 36.06 27.46
CA LYS A 419 -1.98 35.53 28.06
C LYS A 419 -1.76 34.27 28.89
N LEU A 420 -0.84 33.39 28.47
CA LEU A 420 -0.59 32.08 29.09
C LEU A 420 0.90 31.93 29.44
N PRO A 421 1.46 32.71 30.38
CA PRO A 421 2.88 32.66 30.70
C PRO A 421 3.30 31.28 31.23
N ASP A 422 2.52 30.68 32.13
CA ASP A 422 2.87 29.46 32.88
C ASP A 422 2.47 28.15 32.19
N ALA A 423 1.91 28.21 30.97
CA ALA A 423 1.52 27.01 30.25
C ALA A 423 2.76 26.14 29.91
N PRO A 424 2.70 24.80 30.12
CA PRO A 424 3.83 23.91 29.88
C PRO A 424 4.12 23.78 28.39
N ARG A 425 5.15 24.51 27.93
CA ARG A 425 5.62 24.51 26.55
C ARG A 425 6.72 23.47 26.39
N THR A 426 6.43 22.40 25.64
CA THR A 426 7.42 21.37 25.29
C THR A 426 8.56 21.93 24.44
N ILE A 427 8.25 22.90 23.57
CA ILE A 427 9.21 23.66 22.79
C ILE A 427 8.96 25.13 23.05
N LYS A 428 10.02 25.84 23.43
CA LYS A 428 9.99 27.29 23.65
C LYS A 428 11.04 27.92 22.75
N VAL A 429 10.59 28.60 21.70
CA VAL A 429 11.44 29.27 20.72
C VAL A 429 11.98 30.58 21.29
N ASN A 430 13.19 31.00 20.92
CA ASN A 430 13.66 32.34 21.31
C ASN A 430 12.84 33.41 20.56
N LEU A 431 12.38 34.46 21.25
CA LEU A 431 11.50 35.51 20.71
C LEU A 431 12.08 36.24 19.49
N MET A 432 13.40 36.23 19.32
CA MET A 432 14.07 36.77 18.14
C MET A 432 13.59 36.09 16.84
N PHE A 433 13.42 34.76 16.85
CA PHE A 433 13.05 34.00 15.65
C PHE A 433 11.63 34.34 15.13
N PRO A 434 10.57 34.34 15.98
CA PRO A 434 9.25 34.84 15.61
C PRO A 434 9.25 36.28 15.12
N PHE A 435 10.11 37.14 15.69
CA PHE A 435 10.18 38.55 15.31
C PHE A 435 10.77 38.73 13.91
N VAL A 436 11.90 38.07 13.62
CA VAL A 436 12.53 38.07 12.28
C VAL A 436 11.57 37.50 11.24
N PHE A 437 10.88 36.41 11.57
CA PHE A 437 9.90 35.81 10.66
C PHE A 437 8.72 36.75 10.38
N LEU A 438 8.18 37.40 11.42
CA LEU A 438 7.09 38.38 11.27
C LEU A 438 7.50 39.57 10.38
N VAL A 439 8.71 40.10 10.54
CA VAL A 439 9.23 41.18 9.69
C VAL A 439 9.32 40.73 8.24
N GLY A 440 9.80 39.51 7.99
CA GLY A 440 9.83 38.94 6.64
C GLY A 440 8.43 38.74 6.05
N CYS A 441 7.45 38.28 6.83
CA CYS A 441 6.07 38.15 6.36
C CYS A 441 5.46 39.52 6.03
N LEU A 442 5.74 40.57 6.82
CA LEU A 442 5.27 41.93 6.54
C LEU A 442 5.91 42.50 5.27
N PHE A 443 7.20 42.26 5.04
CA PHE A 443 7.86 42.60 3.78
C PHE A 443 7.15 41.97 2.58
N LEU A 444 6.85 40.67 2.69
CA LEU A 444 6.12 39.90 1.69
C LEU A 444 4.67 40.35 1.52
N VAL A 445 4.07 41.12 2.43
CA VAL A 445 2.72 41.67 2.24
C VAL A 445 2.77 43.08 1.66
N VAL A 446 3.69 43.93 2.12
CA VAL A 446 3.71 45.35 1.78
C VAL A 446 4.29 45.62 0.39
N VAL A 447 5.39 44.95 0.03
CA VAL A 447 6.08 45.23 -1.24
C VAL A 447 5.23 44.83 -2.46
N PRO A 448 4.54 43.67 -2.46
CA PRO A 448 3.68 43.26 -3.57
C PRO A 448 2.45 44.14 -3.81
N VAL A 449 2.00 44.91 -2.80
CA VAL A 449 0.91 45.89 -2.98
C VAL A 449 1.28 46.92 -4.05
N VAL A 450 2.57 47.28 -4.13
CA VAL A 450 3.08 48.22 -5.13
C VAL A 450 3.43 47.50 -6.43
N ALA A 451 4.02 46.30 -6.36
CA ALA A 451 4.47 45.56 -7.54
C ALA A 451 3.32 44.95 -8.37
N ALA A 452 2.27 44.43 -7.71
CA ALA A 452 1.13 43.77 -8.34
C ALA A 452 -0.21 44.23 -7.70
N PRO A 453 -0.63 45.48 -7.90
CA PRO A 453 -1.76 46.07 -7.19
C PRO A 453 -3.10 45.41 -7.51
N ILE A 454 -3.31 44.98 -8.77
CA ILE A 454 -4.58 44.34 -9.19
C ILE A 454 -4.76 43.00 -8.48
N ASP A 455 -3.75 42.13 -8.53
CA ASP A 455 -3.75 40.82 -7.86
C ASP A 455 -3.95 40.99 -6.34
N THR A 456 -3.34 42.03 -5.77
CA THR A 456 -3.47 42.37 -4.35
C THR A 456 -4.89 42.78 -3.96
N ILE A 457 -5.51 43.66 -4.74
CA ILE A 457 -6.88 44.12 -4.50
C ILE A 457 -7.86 42.95 -4.58
N ILE A 458 -7.68 42.03 -5.52
CA ILE A 458 -8.52 40.83 -5.64
C ILE A 458 -8.36 39.94 -4.39
N GLY A 459 -7.13 39.62 -3.98
CA GLY A 459 -6.87 38.81 -2.80
C GLY A 459 -7.44 39.40 -1.51
N LEU A 460 -7.23 40.71 -1.28
CA LEU A 460 -7.80 41.42 -0.15
C LEU A 460 -9.32 41.53 -0.24
N GLY A 461 -9.88 41.77 -1.43
CA GLY A 461 -11.31 41.80 -1.66
C GLY A 461 -11.99 40.50 -1.25
N ILE A 462 -11.44 39.36 -1.67
CA ILE A 462 -11.92 38.03 -1.26
C ILE A 462 -11.78 37.85 0.26
N THR A 463 -10.69 38.29 0.86
CA THR A 463 -10.50 38.27 2.32
C THR A 463 -11.60 39.04 3.04
N PHE A 464 -11.93 40.24 2.57
CA PHE A 464 -12.98 41.08 3.17
C PHE A 464 -14.39 40.51 3.01
N THR A 465 -14.65 39.59 2.08
CA THR A 465 -15.95 38.88 1.99
C THR A 465 -16.28 38.07 3.25
N SER A 466 -15.27 37.68 4.05
CA SER A 466 -15.49 37.02 5.33
C SER A 466 -16.24 37.90 6.34
N VAL A 467 -16.06 39.22 6.30
CA VAL A 467 -16.65 40.15 7.26
C VAL A 467 -18.19 40.19 7.17
N PRO A 468 -18.82 40.49 6.01
CA PRO A 468 -20.28 40.51 5.91
C PRO A 468 -20.88 39.12 6.17
N ILE A 469 -20.20 38.05 5.74
CA ILE A 469 -20.64 36.67 5.96
C ILE A 469 -20.65 36.31 7.45
N TYR A 470 -19.62 36.73 8.21
CA TYR A 470 -19.61 36.54 9.67
C TYR A 470 -20.80 37.21 10.35
N PHE A 471 -21.08 38.46 9.99
CA PHE A 471 -22.18 39.21 10.60
C PHE A 471 -23.56 38.64 10.24
N LEU A 472 -23.73 38.10 9.02
CA LEU A 472 -24.99 37.56 8.52
C LEU A 472 -25.24 36.09 8.92
N PHE A 473 -24.21 35.27 9.09
CA PHE A 473 -24.36 33.84 9.38
C PHE A 473 -23.99 33.43 10.80
N ILE A 474 -23.22 34.25 11.53
CA ILE A 474 -22.76 33.91 12.89
C ILE A 474 -23.35 34.87 13.92
N LYS A 475 -23.20 36.19 13.72
CA LYS A 475 -23.67 37.19 14.72
C LYS A 475 -25.18 37.42 14.68
N HIS A 476 -25.74 37.63 13.48
CA HIS A 476 -27.17 37.82 13.27
C HIS A 476 -27.69 36.68 12.41
N ARG A 477 -28.06 35.54 12.99
CA ARG A 477 -28.68 34.43 12.24
C ARG A 477 -30.18 34.68 12.09
N PRO A 478 -30.68 35.19 10.94
CA PRO A 478 -32.12 35.25 10.72
C PRO A 478 -32.71 33.84 10.60
N GLU A 479 -33.95 33.70 11.06
CA GLU A 479 -34.63 32.41 11.20
C GLU A 479 -34.76 31.66 9.85
N VAL A 480 -34.95 32.40 8.76
CA VAL A 480 -35.00 31.86 7.39
C VAL A 480 -33.71 31.11 7.01
N LEU A 481 -32.55 31.69 7.31
CA LEU A 481 -31.24 31.08 7.00
C LEU A 481 -30.94 29.90 7.93
N SER A 482 -31.39 29.96 9.19
CA SER A 482 -31.29 28.82 10.12
C SER A 482 -32.13 27.63 9.63
N ASN A 483 -33.37 27.88 9.21
CA ASN A 483 -34.27 26.86 8.66
C ASN A 483 -33.75 26.26 7.35
N PHE A 484 -33.17 27.10 6.48
CA PHE A 484 -32.50 26.63 5.27
C PHE A 484 -31.29 25.75 5.59
N SER A 485 -30.39 26.19 6.50
CA SER A 485 -29.23 25.40 6.92
C SER A 485 -29.63 24.07 7.56
N GLY A 486 -30.71 24.06 8.35
CA GLY A 486 -31.27 22.83 8.92
C GLY A 486 -31.83 21.88 7.85
N SER A 487 -32.51 22.43 6.83
CA SER A 487 -33.06 21.66 5.70
C SER A 487 -31.94 21.04 4.85
N VAL A 488 -30.89 21.82 4.55
CA VAL A 488 -29.69 21.34 3.86
C VAL A 488 -29.01 20.25 4.68
N SER A 489 -28.83 20.46 5.98
CA SER A 489 -28.20 19.46 6.86
C SER A 489 -28.99 18.16 6.89
N MET A 490 -30.33 18.21 6.97
CA MET A 490 -31.18 17.03 6.92
C MET A 490 -31.12 16.31 5.56
N PHE A 491 -31.09 17.07 4.47
CA PHE A 491 -30.90 16.51 3.13
C PHE A 491 -29.54 15.80 3.02
N THR A 492 -28.46 16.46 3.45
CA THR A 492 -27.09 15.91 3.42
C THR A 492 -26.98 14.63 4.28
N GLN A 493 -27.60 14.61 5.47
CA GLN A 493 -27.63 13.41 6.33
C GLN A 493 -28.29 12.22 5.64
N LYS A 494 -29.46 12.44 5.00
CA LYS A 494 -30.20 11.39 4.29
C LYS A 494 -29.47 10.94 3.02
N PHE A 495 -28.96 11.88 2.24
CA PHE A 495 -28.33 11.61 0.95
C PHE A 495 -26.99 10.86 1.11
N PHE A 496 -26.16 11.28 2.07
CA PHE A 496 -24.84 10.67 2.28
C PHE A 496 -24.78 9.61 3.37
N LEU A 497 -25.92 9.29 4.02
CA LEU A 497 -25.97 8.41 5.19
C LEU A 497 -24.90 8.79 6.22
N ALA A 498 -24.92 10.07 6.60
CA ALA A 498 -23.89 10.69 7.42
C ALA A 498 -24.46 11.24 8.74
N VAL A 499 -23.67 11.17 9.80
CA VAL A 499 -24.06 11.54 11.17
C VAL A 499 -23.09 12.57 11.78
N PRO A 500 -23.56 13.45 12.67
CA PRO A 500 -22.69 14.34 13.43
C PRO A 500 -21.88 13.59 14.49
N GLU A 501 -20.77 14.17 14.94
CA GLU A 501 -19.95 13.63 16.05
C GLU A 501 -20.73 13.73 17.39
N GLU A 502 -20.71 12.68 18.22
CA GLU A 502 -21.58 12.52 19.42
C GLU A 502 -21.47 13.66 20.46
N GLY A 503 -20.43 14.49 20.41
CA GLY A 503 -20.30 15.69 21.25
C GLY A 503 -21.39 16.76 21.02
N GLN A 504 -22.16 16.70 19.92
CA GLN A 504 -23.25 17.63 19.61
C GLN A 504 -24.64 17.14 20.02
N LEU A 505 -24.80 15.88 20.46
CA LEU A 505 -26.12 15.36 20.88
C LEU A 505 -26.65 16.05 22.14
N TYR A 506 -25.76 16.62 22.96
CA TYR A 506 -26.13 17.34 24.18
C TYR A 506 -26.64 18.77 23.93
N THR A 507 -26.14 19.45 22.89
CA THR A 507 -26.61 20.80 22.51
C THR A 507 -27.92 20.78 21.72
N LEU A 508 -28.18 19.71 20.96
CA LEU A 508 -29.45 19.51 20.25
C LEU A 508 -30.65 19.23 21.17
N LYS A 509 -30.43 18.89 22.45
CA LYS A 509 -31.50 18.78 23.45
C LYS A 509 -32.12 20.13 23.86
N CYS A 510 -31.58 21.28 23.41
CA CYS A 510 -32.11 22.60 23.76
C CYS A 510 -32.89 23.33 22.65
N HIS A 511 -32.99 22.81 21.42
CA HIS A 511 -33.86 23.42 20.39
C HIS A 511 -34.80 22.39 19.76
N GLN A 512 -36.08 22.54 20.10
CA GLN A 512 -37.21 21.74 19.66
C GLN A 512 -37.33 21.65 18.13
N THR A 513 -37.67 20.46 17.63
CA THR A 513 -38.87 20.22 16.79
C THR A 513 -39.16 18.72 16.75
N ALA A 514 -40.44 18.37 16.86
CA ALA A 514 -40.97 17.03 17.14
C ALA A 514 -40.72 15.95 16.05
N SER A 515 -39.98 16.25 14.97
CA SER A 515 -39.73 15.32 13.87
C SER A 515 -38.48 14.43 14.06
N VAL A 516 -37.54 14.84 14.92
CA VAL A 516 -36.33 14.06 15.23
C VAL A 516 -36.62 12.93 16.22
N GLN A 517 -37.70 13.05 17.00
CA GLN A 517 -38.16 11.98 17.90
C GLN A 517 -38.52 10.71 17.15
N SER A 518 -39.06 10.78 15.92
CA SER A 518 -39.43 9.60 15.14
C SER A 518 -38.21 8.80 14.65
N PHE A 519 -37.08 9.46 14.35
CA PHE A 519 -35.85 8.78 13.93
C PHE A 519 -35.05 8.24 15.13
N CYS A 520 -35.03 8.95 16.26
CA CYS A 520 -34.52 8.41 17.52
C CYS A 520 -35.39 7.27 18.07
N PHE A 521 -36.71 7.30 17.84
CA PHE A 521 -37.60 6.17 18.16
C PHE A 521 -37.36 4.98 17.22
N ALA A 522 -37.13 5.19 15.92
CA ALA A 522 -36.80 4.11 15.00
C ALA A 522 -35.44 3.47 15.32
N ALA A 523 -34.42 4.26 15.68
CA ALA A 523 -33.12 3.74 16.13
C ALA A 523 -33.21 3.05 17.50
N LYS A 524 -34.03 3.58 18.43
CA LYS A 524 -34.37 2.89 19.69
C LYS A 524 -35.21 1.64 19.46
N GLU A 525 -36.09 1.58 18.45
CA GLU A 525 -36.87 0.39 18.12
C GLU A 525 -36.03 -0.68 17.43
N ILE A 526 -35.02 -0.31 16.64
CA ILE A 526 -34.05 -1.25 16.05
C ILE A 526 -33.11 -1.79 17.15
N SER A 527 -32.66 -0.93 18.08
CA SER A 527 -31.90 -1.35 19.26
C SER A 527 -32.76 -2.15 20.27
N ALA A 528 -34.04 -1.80 20.45
CA ALA A 528 -34.96 -2.51 21.31
C ALA A 528 -35.51 -3.80 20.70
N LYS A 529 -35.60 -3.93 19.37
CA LYS A 529 -35.86 -5.22 18.69
C LYS A 529 -34.65 -6.15 18.78
N SER A 530 -33.42 -5.63 18.68
CA SER A 530 -32.20 -6.41 18.96
C SER A 530 -32.12 -6.84 20.44
N SER A 531 -32.53 -5.99 21.38
CA SER A 531 -32.60 -6.33 22.81
C SER A 531 -33.77 -7.25 23.18
N LYS A 532 -34.90 -7.21 22.47
CA LYS A 532 -36.07 -8.08 22.73
C LYS A 532 -35.93 -9.49 22.18
N THR A 533 -35.06 -9.76 21.19
CA THR A 533 -34.66 -11.14 20.85
C THR A 533 -33.64 -11.72 21.85
N SER A 534 -32.97 -10.86 22.64
CA SER A 534 -32.06 -11.25 23.73
C SER A 534 -32.76 -11.39 25.10
N LYS A 535 -34.08 -11.14 25.19
CA LYS A 535 -34.86 -11.18 26.45
C LYS A 535 -35.88 -12.32 26.55
N SER A 536 -35.70 -13.42 25.79
CA SER A 536 -36.41 -14.69 26.06
C SER A 536 -35.55 -15.76 26.76
N LEU A 537 -34.31 -15.45 27.13
CA LEU A 537 -33.40 -16.37 27.81
C LEU A 537 -32.60 -15.63 28.87
N ARG A 538 -33.26 -15.30 29.99
CA ARG A 538 -32.68 -15.34 31.35
C ARG A 538 -33.68 -14.81 32.37
N HIS A 539 -34.27 -15.73 33.13
CA HIS A 539 -34.49 -15.50 34.56
C HIS A 539 -34.21 -16.81 35.29
N ARG A 540 -33.15 -16.83 36.10
CA ARG A 540 -33.21 -17.08 37.55
C ARG A 540 -31.88 -16.65 38.20
N PRO A 541 -31.89 -16.30 39.51
CA PRO A 541 -31.26 -15.08 40.00
C PRO A 541 -30.10 -15.31 40.98
N ASP A 542 -29.43 -14.20 41.29
CA ASP A 542 -28.26 -14.05 42.14
C ASP A 542 -28.42 -14.55 43.59
N SER A 543 -27.32 -15.10 44.12
CA SER A 543 -27.07 -15.25 45.55
C SER A 543 -26.14 -14.12 46.03
N GLN A 544 -26.35 -13.72 47.29
CA GLN A 544 -25.68 -12.68 48.09
C GLN A 544 -26.28 -11.27 48.08
N LEU A 545 -27.28 -11.07 48.94
CA LEU A 545 -27.27 -9.95 49.88
C LEU A 545 -27.99 -10.36 51.18
N ALA A 546 -27.22 -10.41 52.26
CA ALA A 546 -27.73 -10.63 53.60
C ALA A 546 -28.45 -9.35 54.10
N ILE A 547 -29.75 -9.45 54.35
CA ILE A 547 -30.48 -8.57 55.28
C ILE A 547 -31.39 -9.47 56.12
N VAL A 548 -31.25 -9.31 57.44
CA VAL A 548 -31.95 -10.00 58.53
C VAL A 548 -33.45 -9.69 58.49
N SER A 549 -34.31 -10.72 58.56
CA SER A 549 -35.45 -10.80 59.51
C SER A 549 -36.33 -12.03 59.27
N ASP A 550 -36.37 -12.91 60.26
CA ASP A 550 -37.48 -13.73 60.78
C ASP A 550 -38.57 -14.31 59.84
N SER A 551 -38.67 -15.65 59.89
CA SER A 551 -39.81 -16.42 60.44
C SER A 551 -40.31 -17.62 59.60
N LYS A 552 -40.10 -18.81 60.19
CA LYS A 552 -41.06 -19.92 60.38
C LYS A 552 -41.51 -20.85 59.23
N LEU A 553 -41.07 -22.10 59.40
CA LEU A 553 -41.79 -23.40 59.38
C LEU A 553 -42.11 -24.12 58.04
N LYS A 554 -41.58 -25.37 58.01
CA LYS A 554 -42.24 -26.69 57.78
C LYS A 554 -41.95 -27.47 56.47
N ASP A 555 -41.15 -28.52 56.66
CA ASP A 555 -41.08 -29.83 55.98
C ASP A 555 -42.43 -30.60 55.98
N PRO A 556 -42.53 -31.85 55.46
CA PRO A 556 -41.75 -32.61 54.44
C PRO A 556 -42.67 -33.33 53.41
N ALA A 557 -42.11 -34.06 52.43
CA ALA A 557 -42.42 -35.48 52.13
C ALA A 557 -42.00 -35.92 50.72
N ASP A 558 -41.03 -36.85 50.71
CA ASP A 558 -40.98 -38.13 49.98
C ASP A 558 -41.27 -38.16 48.47
N THR A 559 -40.32 -38.65 47.66
CA THR A 559 -40.21 -40.09 47.38
C THR A 559 -38.95 -40.35 46.51
N GLU A 560 -38.06 -41.17 47.06
CA GLU A 560 -36.85 -41.72 46.46
C GLU A 560 -37.14 -42.67 45.28
N ILE A 561 -36.27 -42.68 44.26
CA ILE A 561 -35.79 -43.94 43.67
C ILE A 561 -34.27 -43.82 43.44
N HIS A 562 -33.56 -44.72 44.12
CA HIS A 562 -32.13 -44.96 44.10
C HIS A 562 -31.55 -45.29 42.72
N LEU A 563 -30.29 -44.88 42.50
CA LEU A 563 -29.17 -45.78 42.25
C LEU A 563 -27.86 -45.00 42.43
N ASN A 564 -27.21 -45.22 43.57
CA ASN A 564 -25.77 -45.03 43.72
C ASN A 564 -25.10 -46.27 43.12
N GLU A 565 -24.00 -46.09 42.37
CA GLU A 565 -22.75 -46.69 42.81
C GLU A 565 -21.55 -46.00 42.18
N ASP A 566 -20.58 -45.86 43.05
CA ASP A 566 -19.37 -45.09 42.96
C ASP A 566 -18.31 -45.85 42.14
N GLN A 567 -17.34 -45.11 41.61
CA GLN A 567 -16.03 -45.62 41.19
C GLN A 567 -15.97 -46.64 40.03
N CYS A 568 -15.72 -46.15 38.82
CA CYS A 568 -14.68 -46.80 38.02
C CYS A 568 -13.99 -45.83 37.04
N LYS A 569 -12.82 -45.35 37.47
CA LYS A 569 -11.72 -44.96 36.59
C LYS A 569 -11.43 -46.12 35.62
N LYS A 570 -11.33 -45.82 34.32
CA LYS A 570 -10.43 -46.41 33.28
C LYS A 570 -11.15 -46.70 31.96
N GLY A 571 -10.52 -46.27 30.87
CA GLY A 571 -10.46 -47.08 29.64
C GLY A 571 -11.45 -46.76 28.54
N GLU A 572 -11.00 -45.95 27.59
CA GLU A 572 -11.03 -46.14 26.12
C GLU A 572 -12.06 -47.02 25.39
N ASN A 573 -12.37 -46.53 24.18
CA ASN A 573 -12.78 -47.20 22.93
C ASN A 573 -14.26 -47.17 22.54
N GLY A 574 -14.53 -46.42 21.46
CA GLY A 574 -15.84 -46.30 20.83
C GLY A 574 -16.11 -47.30 19.70
N LYS A 575 -17.28 -47.14 19.07
CA LYS A 575 -17.53 -47.48 17.66
C LYS A 575 -18.83 -46.86 17.15
N ASN A 576 -18.69 -46.34 15.92
CA ASN A 576 -19.62 -45.63 15.04
C ASN A 576 -20.97 -46.28 14.74
N LYS A 577 -21.91 -45.38 14.34
CA LYS A 577 -23.06 -45.47 13.40
C LYS A 577 -24.32 -44.93 14.10
N THR A 578 -25.13 -44.01 13.58
CA THR A 578 -25.42 -43.57 12.21
C THR A 578 -26.18 -42.25 12.30
N ASP A 579 -25.99 -41.42 11.27
CA ASP A 579 -26.76 -40.28 10.76
C ASP A 579 -27.98 -39.70 11.53
N ILE A 580 -28.08 -38.38 11.34
CA ILE A 580 -29.13 -37.43 11.74
C ILE A 580 -28.93 -36.85 13.14
N HIS A 581 -28.23 -35.71 13.20
CA HIS A 581 -28.76 -34.51 13.84
C HIS A 581 -28.05 -33.28 13.29
N ASP A 582 -28.85 -32.35 12.76
CA ASP A 582 -28.49 -31.01 12.32
C ASP A 582 -27.45 -30.36 13.24
N SER A 583 -26.23 -30.24 12.74
CA SER A 583 -25.24 -29.28 13.22
C SER A 583 -25.00 -28.31 12.08
N GLY A 584 -25.27 -27.03 12.31
CA GLY A 584 -25.15 -25.96 11.32
C GLY A 584 -23.71 -25.69 10.90
N GLU A 585 -23.04 -26.66 10.28
CA GLU A 585 -21.73 -26.48 9.65
C GLU A 585 -21.92 -25.96 8.21
N LEU A 586 -21.51 -24.71 7.99
CA LEU A 586 -21.43 -24.10 6.67
C LEU A 586 -20.40 -24.84 5.80
N LYS A 587 -20.84 -25.81 4.99
CA LYS A 587 -19.99 -26.46 3.98
C LYS A 587 -19.76 -25.54 2.78
N LEU A 588 -18.54 -25.59 2.22
CA LEU A 588 -18.18 -24.85 1.01
C LEU A 588 -18.98 -25.37 -0.20
N GLU A 589 -19.42 -24.47 -1.06
CA GLU A 589 -20.27 -24.79 -2.22
C GLU A 589 -19.45 -25.37 -3.38
N ARG A 590 -19.92 -26.48 -3.96
CA ARG A 590 -19.24 -27.17 -5.08
C ARG A 590 -19.41 -26.41 -6.40
N SER A 591 -18.50 -25.49 -6.67
CA SER A 591 -18.54 -24.59 -7.85
C SER A 591 -17.46 -24.86 -8.89
N ILE A 592 -16.41 -25.63 -8.57
CA ILE A 592 -15.24 -25.81 -9.43
C ILE A 592 -15.45 -26.97 -10.41
N THR A 593 -15.48 -26.64 -11.71
CA THR A 593 -15.58 -27.61 -12.81
C THR A 593 -14.23 -28.27 -13.12
N LEU A 594 -14.24 -29.34 -13.92
CA LEU A 594 -13.03 -30.00 -14.40
C LEU A 594 -12.05 -29.02 -15.08
N LEU A 595 -12.56 -28.15 -15.96
CA LEU A 595 -11.73 -27.18 -16.69
C LEU A 595 -11.14 -26.13 -15.73
N ASN A 596 -11.91 -25.67 -14.76
CA ASN A 596 -11.41 -24.76 -13.72
C ASN A 596 -10.29 -25.44 -12.90
N GLY A 597 -10.45 -26.71 -12.56
CA GLY A 597 -9.42 -27.50 -11.87
C GLY A 597 -8.13 -27.64 -12.68
N VAL A 598 -8.23 -27.97 -13.97
CA VAL A 598 -7.08 -28.02 -14.89
C VAL A 598 -6.37 -26.68 -14.97
N ASN A 599 -7.12 -25.59 -15.17
CA ASN A 599 -6.56 -24.25 -15.27
C ASN A 599 -5.91 -23.78 -13.97
N ILE A 600 -6.45 -24.14 -12.81
CA ILE A 600 -5.83 -23.85 -11.52
C ILE A 600 -4.49 -24.58 -11.40
N ILE A 601 -4.40 -25.87 -11.72
CA ILE A 601 -3.13 -26.61 -11.64
C ILE A 601 -2.12 -26.05 -12.65
N ILE A 602 -2.51 -25.87 -13.92
CA ILE A 602 -1.61 -25.33 -14.94
C ILE A 602 -1.15 -23.92 -14.56
N GLY A 603 -2.05 -23.05 -14.10
CA GLY A 603 -1.71 -21.70 -13.66
C GLY A 603 -0.77 -21.69 -12.45
N VAL A 604 -0.96 -22.59 -11.48
CA VAL A 604 -0.08 -22.73 -10.32
C VAL A 604 1.29 -23.27 -10.70
N ILE A 605 1.39 -24.25 -11.60
CA ILE A 605 2.67 -24.84 -11.99
C ILE A 605 3.43 -23.94 -12.97
N ILE A 606 2.76 -23.42 -14.01
CA ILE A 606 3.36 -22.52 -15.00
C ILE A 606 3.47 -21.10 -14.43
N GLY A 607 4.60 -20.86 -13.77
CA GLY A 607 5.02 -19.54 -13.26
C GLY A 607 6.47 -19.24 -13.65
N SER A 608 7.22 -18.60 -12.75
CA SER A 608 8.62 -18.21 -12.99
C SER A 608 9.58 -19.40 -13.17
N GLY A 609 9.27 -20.57 -12.61
CA GLY A 609 10.18 -21.71 -12.50
C GLY A 609 10.76 -22.20 -13.83
N ILE A 610 9.96 -22.33 -14.89
CA ILE A 610 10.44 -22.77 -16.21
C ILE A 610 11.40 -21.77 -16.86
N PHE A 611 11.40 -20.51 -16.44
CA PHE A 611 12.25 -19.45 -16.98
C PHE A 611 13.53 -19.22 -16.15
N ILE A 612 13.69 -19.93 -15.03
CA ILE A 612 14.80 -19.78 -14.08
C ILE A 612 15.55 -21.10 -13.91
N SER A 613 14.83 -22.18 -13.59
CA SER A 613 15.39 -23.51 -13.32
C SER A 613 16.29 -24.07 -14.42
N PRO A 614 16.09 -23.80 -15.74
CA PRO A 614 16.91 -24.44 -16.78
C PRO A 614 18.42 -24.23 -16.61
N LYS A 615 18.87 -23.04 -16.19
CA LYS A 615 20.30 -22.76 -15.92
C LYS A 615 20.85 -23.66 -14.81
N GLY A 616 20.17 -23.72 -13.66
CA GLY A 616 20.61 -24.53 -12.52
C GLY A 616 20.62 -26.03 -12.82
N VAL A 617 19.68 -26.50 -13.64
CA VAL A 617 19.68 -27.89 -14.14
C VAL A 617 20.90 -28.14 -15.02
N HIS A 618 21.20 -27.23 -15.95
CA HIS A 618 22.33 -27.40 -16.88
C HIS A 618 23.69 -27.33 -16.20
N GLU A 619 23.85 -26.39 -15.28
CA GLU A 619 25.09 -26.16 -14.52
C GLU A 619 25.52 -27.43 -13.77
N LYS A 620 24.56 -28.16 -13.19
CA LYS A 620 24.81 -29.38 -12.43
C LYS A 620 24.84 -30.64 -13.31
N ALA A 621 24.00 -30.70 -14.36
CA ALA A 621 24.02 -31.83 -15.28
C ALA A 621 25.30 -31.87 -16.14
N GLY A 622 25.88 -30.72 -16.45
CA GLY A 622 27.12 -30.57 -17.24
C GLY A 622 26.96 -30.81 -18.74
N SER A 623 25.82 -31.37 -19.19
CA SER A 623 25.53 -31.63 -20.60
C SER A 623 24.08 -31.37 -20.99
N VAL A 624 23.84 -31.03 -22.26
CA VAL A 624 22.51 -30.70 -22.79
C VAL A 624 21.59 -31.92 -22.79
N GLY A 625 22.12 -33.08 -23.18
CA GLY A 625 21.38 -34.35 -23.23
C GLY A 625 20.90 -34.81 -21.86
N LEU A 626 21.77 -34.81 -20.85
CA LEU A 626 21.36 -35.18 -19.49
C LEU A 626 20.35 -34.16 -18.92
N SER A 627 20.52 -32.87 -19.19
CA SER A 627 19.58 -31.83 -18.75
C SER A 627 18.16 -32.10 -19.23
N LEU A 628 17.99 -32.43 -20.52
CA LEU A 628 16.67 -32.72 -21.09
C LEU A 628 16.04 -34.01 -20.54
N ILE A 629 16.85 -35.05 -20.33
CA ILE A 629 16.40 -36.30 -19.68
C ILE A 629 15.87 -36.01 -18.27
N LEU A 630 16.56 -35.18 -17.50
CA LEU A 630 16.16 -34.83 -16.14
C LEU A 630 14.84 -34.05 -16.09
N TRP A 631 14.54 -33.20 -17.08
CA TRP A 631 13.24 -32.54 -17.19
C TRP A 631 12.08 -33.52 -17.45
N VAL A 632 12.32 -34.56 -18.25
CA VAL A 632 11.34 -35.63 -18.49
C VAL A 632 11.20 -36.52 -17.25
N CYS A 633 12.30 -36.91 -16.61
CA CYS A 633 12.29 -37.68 -15.36
C CYS A 633 11.56 -36.93 -14.24
N GLY A 634 11.74 -35.61 -14.13
CA GLY A 634 11.01 -34.77 -13.19
C GLY A 634 9.49 -34.78 -13.43
N GLY A 635 9.07 -34.69 -14.70
CA GLY A 635 7.66 -34.79 -15.07
C GLY A 635 7.04 -36.15 -14.77
N ILE A 636 7.76 -37.24 -15.05
CA ILE A 636 7.33 -38.62 -14.71
C ILE A 636 7.21 -38.76 -13.18
N PHE A 637 8.18 -38.25 -12.43
CA PHE A 637 8.15 -38.29 -10.97
C PHE A 637 6.95 -37.52 -10.39
N ALA A 638 6.67 -36.32 -10.90
CA ALA A 638 5.49 -35.54 -10.51
C ALA A 638 4.18 -36.27 -10.86
N ALA A 639 4.12 -36.94 -12.01
CA ALA A 639 2.96 -37.74 -12.40
C ALA A 639 2.72 -38.92 -11.44
N LEU A 640 3.78 -39.65 -11.02
CA LEU A 640 3.69 -40.73 -10.04
C LEU A 640 3.12 -40.25 -8.70
N GLY A 641 3.60 -39.10 -8.20
CA GLY A 641 3.07 -38.47 -6.99
C GLY A 641 1.60 -38.08 -7.12
N SER A 642 1.24 -37.47 -8.25
CA SER A 642 -0.12 -37.07 -8.60
C SER A 642 -1.13 -38.22 -8.51
N TYR A 643 -0.78 -39.39 -9.07
CA TYR A 643 -1.66 -40.56 -9.03
C TYR A 643 -1.84 -41.08 -7.60
N CYS A 644 -0.78 -41.08 -6.78
CA CYS A 644 -0.85 -41.49 -5.38
C CYS A 644 -1.79 -40.57 -4.58
N TYR A 645 -1.72 -39.25 -4.80
CA TYR A 645 -2.57 -38.28 -4.11
C TYR A 645 -4.01 -38.31 -4.62
N SER A 646 -4.22 -38.67 -5.89
CA SER A 646 -5.56 -38.86 -6.45
C SER A 646 -6.31 -40.03 -5.80
N GLU A 647 -5.62 -41.13 -5.48
CA GLU A 647 -6.22 -42.22 -4.69
C GLU A 647 -6.62 -41.74 -3.29
N LEU A 648 -5.78 -40.93 -2.63
CA LEU A 648 -6.09 -40.36 -1.31
C LEU A 648 -7.25 -39.36 -1.35
N GLY A 649 -7.27 -38.44 -2.32
CA GLY A 649 -8.29 -37.39 -2.42
C GLY A 649 -9.65 -37.87 -2.92
N THR A 650 -9.70 -39.00 -3.63
CA THR A 650 -10.97 -39.66 -3.97
C THR A 650 -11.51 -40.50 -2.81
N LEU A 651 -10.64 -40.97 -1.91
CA LEU A 651 -11.00 -41.68 -0.69
C LEU A 651 -11.44 -40.73 0.44
N ILE A 652 -10.74 -39.61 0.60
CA ILE A 652 -11.02 -38.56 1.59
C ILE A 652 -11.23 -37.24 0.84
N SER A 653 -12.49 -36.85 0.67
CA SER A 653 -12.87 -35.67 -0.14
C SER A 653 -12.99 -34.38 0.67
N ASP A 654 -12.25 -34.26 1.76
CA ASP A 654 -12.24 -33.06 2.61
C ASP A 654 -11.20 -32.05 2.10
N SER A 655 -11.42 -30.77 2.37
CA SER A 655 -10.48 -29.72 2.00
C SER A 655 -9.22 -29.80 2.86
N GLY A 656 -8.11 -29.21 2.40
CA GLY A 656 -6.82 -29.24 3.12
C GLY A 656 -5.87 -30.38 2.72
N GLY A 657 -6.25 -31.26 1.78
CA GLY A 657 -5.34 -32.18 1.09
C GLY A 657 -4.50 -33.07 2.01
N ASP A 658 -3.17 -33.02 1.89
CA ASP A 658 -2.27 -33.91 2.62
C ASP A 658 -2.29 -33.73 4.14
N TYR A 659 -2.57 -32.51 4.63
CA TYR A 659 -2.88 -32.28 6.03
C TYR A 659 -4.07 -33.13 6.49
N ALA A 660 -5.15 -33.18 5.70
CA ALA A 660 -6.33 -33.97 6.02
C ALA A 660 -6.04 -35.48 5.98
N TYR A 661 -5.20 -35.93 5.03
CA TYR A 661 -4.80 -37.34 4.93
C TYR A 661 -3.93 -37.78 6.12
N ILE A 662 -2.91 -36.98 6.46
CA ILE A 662 -1.99 -37.24 7.57
C ILE A 662 -2.75 -37.21 8.91
N ARG A 663 -3.67 -36.26 9.09
CA ARG A 663 -4.48 -36.20 10.32
C ARG A 663 -5.29 -37.46 10.54
N LYS A 664 -5.92 -37.99 9.49
CA LYS A 664 -6.72 -39.23 9.57
C LYS A 664 -5.87 -40.48 9.71
N ALA A 665 -4.63 -40.50 9.21
CA ALA A 665 -3.74 -41.66 9.28
C ALA A 665 -2.91 -41.71 10.57
N TYR A 666 -2.38 -40.56 11.01
CA TYR A 666 -1.34 -40.47 12.04
C TYR A 666 -1.70 -39.55 13.21
N GLY A 667 -2.87 -38.91 13.18
CA GLY A 667 -3.39 -38.10 14.28
C GLY A 667 -3.07 -36.59 14.18
N PRO A 668 -3.60 -35.80 15.14
CA PRO A 668 -3.62 -34.35 15.05
C PRO A 668 -2.24 -33.70 15.22
N MET A 669 -1.35 -34.26 16.04
CA MET A 669 -0.03 -33.67 16.30
C MET A 669 0.87 -33.65 15.05
N ILE A 670 0.91 -34.76 14.31
CA ILE A 670 1.69 -34.85 13.07
C ILE A 670 1.07 -33.96 11.99
N ALA A 671 -0.25 -33.86 11.97
CA ALA A 671 -0.95 -32.95 11.08
C ALA A 671 -0.66 -31.47 11.42
N PHE A 672 -0.60 -31.10 12.70
CA PHE A 672 -0.22 -29.75 13.13
C PHE A 672 1.17 -29.37 12.61
N ILE A 673 2.16 -30.26 12.79
CA ILE A 673 3.53 -30.03 12.29
C ILE A 673 3.50 -29.88 10.76
N ARG A 674 2.80 -30.78 10.04
CA ARG A 674 2.66 -30.70 8.58
C ARG A 674 2.06 -29.37 8.12
N LEU A 675 1.02 -28.89 8.80
CA LEU A 675 0.33 -27.64 8.49
C LEU A 675 1.28 -26.44 8.61
N TRP A 676 2.02 -26.35 9.71
CA TRP A 676 2.95 -25.24 9.95
C TRP A 676 4.16 -25.28 9.03
N VAL A 677 4.66 -26.47 8.71
CA VAL A 677 5.68 -26.66 7.67
C VAL A 677 5.19 -26.15 6.32
N GLU A 678 3.95 -26.47 5.93
CA GLU A 678 3.37 -25.99 4.67
C GLU A 678 3.14 -24.48 4.66
N VAL A 679 2.74 -23.89 5.80
CA VAL A 679 2.59 -22.44 5.94
C VAL A 679 3.90 -21.72 5.65
N ILE A 680 5.02 -22.25 6.16
CA ILE A 680 6.35 -21.69 5.99
C ILE A 680 6.85 -21.90 4.54
N ILE A 681 6.70 -23.11 4.00
CA ILE A 681 7.14 -23.45 2.64
C ILE A 681 6.39 -22.61 1.60
N ILE A 682 5.06 -22.60 1.65
CA ILE A 682 4.24 -21.90 0.64
C ILE A 682 4.48 -20.40 0.68
N SER A 683 4.62 -19.84 1.88
CA SER A 683 4.95 -18.44 2.03
C SER A 683 6.31 -18.11 1.45
N THR A 684 7.25 -19.06 1.39
CA THR A 684 8.58 -18.92 0.76
C THR A 684 8.53 -19.15 -0.77
N VAL A 685 7.70 -20.06 -1.27
CA VAL A 685 7.57 -20.32 -2.73
C VAL A 685 6.86 -19.18 -3.46
N ASN A 686 5.87 -18.55 -2.83
CA ASN A 686 5.20 -17.37 -3.39
C ASN A 686 6.14 -16.17 -3.55
N VAL A 687 7.23 -16.17 -2.78
CA VAL A 687 8.26 -15.14 -2.84
C VAL A 687 9.13 -15.30 -4.06
N ASP A 688 9.60 -16.52 -4.32
CA ASP A 688 10.42 -16.81 -5.48
C ASP A 688 9.71 -16.40 -6.78
N LYS A 689 8.45 -16.84 -6.92
CA LYS A 689 7.62 -16.51 -8.08
C LYS A 689 7.58 -15.02 -8.33
N PHE A 690 7.26 -14.21 -7.33
CA PHE A 690 7.07 -12.77 -7.49
C PHE A 690 8.39 -11.97 -7.60
N THR A 691 9.47 -12.44 -6.99
CA THR A 691 10.68 -11.64 -6.77
C THR A 691 11.73 -11.81 -7.86
N GLU A 692 11.87 -12.99 -8.46
CA GLU A 692 13.20 -13.32 -8.99
C GLU A 692 13.54 -12.78 -10.40
N ARG A 693 12.64 -12.05 -11.08
CA ARG A 693 13.13 -11.38 -12.31
C ARG A 693 12.43 -10.15 -12.83
N SER A 694 11.45 -9.64 -12.11
CA SER A 694 10.99 -8.25 -12.26
C SER A 694 12.17 -7.24 -12.22
N MET A 695 13.32 -7.64 -11.64
CA MET A 695 14.59 -6.89 -11.61
C MET A 695 15.46 -7.02 -12.86
N VAL A 696 15.66 -8.21 -13.44
CA VAL A 696 16.53 -8.33 -14.63
C VAL A 696 15.80 -7.89 -15.90
N TYR A 697 14.47 -8.08 -15.93
CA TYR A 697 13.62 -7.61 -17.02
C TYR A 697 13.54 -6.07 -17.16
N SER A 698 13.84 -5.31 -16.10
CA SER A 698 14.02 -3.85 -16.19
C SER A 698 15.42 -3.45 -16.68
N ASN A 699 16.41 -4.35 -16.60
CA ASN A 699 17.81 -4.02 -16.88
C ASN A 699 18.28 -4.38 -18.29
N SER A 700 17.68 -5.34 -19.00
CA SER A 700 18.10 -5.62 -20.39
C SER A 700 17.34 -4.79 -21.45
N GLY A 701 16.05 -4.47 -21.22
CA GLY A 701 15.25 -3.71 -22.19
C GLY A 701 15.67 -2.24 -22.39
N CYS A 702 16.43 -1.66 -21.46
CA CYS A 702 17.02 -0.32 -21.62
C CYS A 702 18.45 -0.32 -22.17
N HIS A 703 19.12 -1.47 -22.25
CA HIS A 703 20.55 -1.51 -22.64
C HIS A 703 20.78 -1.81 -24.13
N ASN A 704 19.82 -2.42 -24.85
CA ASN A 704 20.03 -2.88 -26.23
C ASN A 704 19.32 -2.08 -27.35
N ILE A 705 18.59 -1.00 -27.04
CA ILE A 705 18.00 -0.13 -28.09
C ILE A 705 19.01 0.90 -28.64
N CYS A 706 20.15 1.13 -27.95
CA CYS A 706 21.17 2.10 -28.36
C CYS A 706 22.36 1.54 -29.17
N LYS A 707 22.39 0.24 -29.51
CA LYS A 707 23.58 -0.36 -30.16
C LYS A 707 23.41 -0.85 -31.59
N THR A 708 22.42 -0.32 -32.31
CA THR A 708 22.47 -0.39 -33.77
C THR A 708 21.95 0.92 -34.36
N PHE A 709 22.82 1.95 -34.46
CA PHE A 709 22.86 2.77 -35.68
C PHE A 709 24.08 3.71 -35.86
N SER A 710 25.30 3.38 -35.42
CA SER A 710 26.52 3.81 -36.16
C SER A 710 27.81 3.25 -35.55
N SER A 711 28.17 2.03 -35.94
CA SER A 711 29.55 1.71 -36.30
C SER A 711 29.54 0.41 -37.09
N CYS A 712 29.54 0.51 -38.42
CA CYS A 712 30.25 -0.51 -39.19
C CYS A 712 31.75 -0.31 -38.90
N VAL A 713 32.47 -1.38 -38.56
CA VAL A 713 33.30 -2.14 -39.52
C VAL A 713 33.95 -3.32 -38.78
N SER A 714 33.95 -4.45 -39.48
CA SER A 714 34.62 -5.73 -39.21
C SER A 714 34.18 -6.54 -37.98
N HIS A 715 33.18 -7.39 -38.17
CA HIS A 715 33.47 -8.83 -38.18
C HIS A 715 32.32 -9.58 -38.86
N ASN A 716 32.64 -10.24 -39.99
CA ASN A 716 31.81 -11.27 -40.59
C ASN A 716 31.58 -12.38 -39.55
N TYR A 717 30.41 -12.43 -38.91
CA TYR A 717 29.95 -13.68 -38.32
C TYR A 717 29.03 -14.36 -39.31
N ARG A 718 29.67 -15.22 -40.11
CA ARG A 718 29.00 -16.32 -40.79
C ARG A 718 28.17 -17.08 -39.76
N HIS A 719 26.98 -17.50 -40.16
CA HIS A 719 26.30 -18.64 -39.57
C HIS A 719 27.29 -19.81 -39.46
N THR A 720 27.80 -20.07 -38.27
CA THR A 720 28.33 -21.37 -37.90
C THR A 720 27.37 -21.95 -36.88
N ASN A 721 26.44 -22.76 -37.38
CA ASN A 721 25.79 -23.81 -36.61
C ASN A 721 26.90 -24.71 -36.05
N SER A 722 27.38 -24.43 -34.85
CA SER A 722 27.84 -25.51 -33.97
C SER A 722 26.63 -25.82 -33.11
N GLY A 723 25.87 -26.84 -33.49
CA GLY A 723 24.63 -27.18 -32.82
C GLY A 723 24.94 -27.60 -31.40
N SER A 724 24.22 -27.04 -30.42
CA SER A 724 24.27 -27.48 -29.01
C SER A 724 23.99 -28.99 -28.83
N PHE A 725 23.59 -29.68 -29.90
CA PHE A 725 23.25 -31.10 -29.95
C PHE A 725 24.34 -31.97 -30.61
N ASP A 726 25.37 -31.39 -31.24
CA ASP A 726 26.37 -32.16 -32.01
C ASP A 726 27.27 -33.02 -31.10
N ASP A 727 27.45 -32.63 -29.82
CA ASP A 727 28.09 -33.43 -28.75
C ASP A 727 27.28 -33.34 -27.44
N ALA A 728 25.98 -33.66 -27.51
CA ALA A 728 24.99 -33.40 -26.46
C ALA A 728 25.31 -33.97 -25.06
N PHE A 729 26.17 -34.99 -24.96
CA PHE A 729 26.56 -35.65 -23.70
C PHE A 729 28.02 -35.42 -23.29
N SER A 730 28.76 -34.58 -24.01
CA SER A 730 30.10 -34.17 -23.56
C SER A 730 30.02 -33.34 -22.28
N GLY A 731 30.94 -33.54 -21.33
CA GLY A 731 30.94 -32.83 -20.03
C GLY A 731 29.91 -33.31 -18.99
N THR A 732 29.22 -34.43 -19.25
CA THR A 732 28.19 -34.97 -18.34
C THR A 732 28.75 -35.27 -16.95
N SER A 733 28.13 -34.72 -15.90
CA SER A 733 28.48 -35.08 -14.53
C SER A 733 28.02 -36.51 -14.24
N MET A 734 28.95 -37.37 -13.83
CA MET A 734 28.65 -38.75 -13.39
C MET A 734 28.49 -38.85 -11.87
N ASN A 735 28.52 -37.72 -11.15
CA ASN A 735 28.38 -37.71 -9.70
C ASN A 735 26.89 -37.70 -9.30
N ALA A 736 26.48 -38.64 -8.46
CA ALA A 736 25.09 -38.77 -8.00
C ALA A 736 24.60 -37.53 -7.23
N GLY A 737 25.51 -36.80 -6.58
CA GLY A 737 25.22 -35.52 -5.93
C GLY A 737 24.72 -34.46 -6.92
N ASP A 738 25.47 -34.25 -8.00
CA ASP A 738 25.14 -33.24 -9.01
C ASP A 738 23.86 -33.59 -9.77
N ILE A 739 23.64 -34.87 -10.08
CA ILE A 739 22.41 -35.33 -10.72
C ILE A 739 21.19 -35.09 -9.81
N SER A 740 21.33 -35.34 -8.50
CA SER A 740 20.27 -35.08 -7.52
C SER A 740 19.94 -33.59 -7.44
N LEU A 741 20.97 -32.73 -7.39
CA LEU A 741 20.80 -31.26 -7.36
C LEU A 741 20.20 -30.72 -8.67
N ALA A 742 20.55 -31.30 -9.83
CA ALA A 742 19.96 -30.97 -11.11
C ALA A 742 18.46 -31.37 -11.16
N LEU A 743 18.12 -32.59 -10.74
CA LEU A 743 16.74 -33.06 -10.70
C LEU A 743 15.89 -32.24 -9.72
N TYR A 744 16.46 -31.87 -8.58
CA TYR A 744 15.85 -31.00 -7.59
C TYR A 744 15.48 -29.63 -8.19
N SER A 745 16.38 -29.04 -8.98
CA SER A 745 16.17 -27.77 -9.67
C SER A 745 15.05 -27.85 -10.73
N ALA A 746 14.93 -28.99 -11.42
CA ALA A 746 13.84 -29.24 -12.38
C ALA A 746 12.49 -29.42 -11.67
N LEU A 747 12.46 -30.21 -10.58
CA LEU A 747 11.24 -30.49 -9.82
C LEU A 747 10.66 -29.26 -9.12
N PHE A 748 11.49 -28.26 -8.82
CA PHE A 748 11.01 -26.96 -8.35
C PHE A 748 10.00 -26.33 -9.32
N ALA A 749 10.27 -26.38 -10.64
CA ALA A 749 9.36 -25.84 -11.65
C ALA A 749 8.06 -26.63 -11.81
N TYR A 750 8.04 -27.90 -11.39
CA TYR A 750 6.84 -28.75 -11.37
C TYR A 750 6.04 -28.65 -10.06
N ASN A 751 6.49 -27.85 -9.09
CA ASN A 751 5.82 -27.70 -7.80
C ASN A 751 4.42 -27.07 -7.97
N GLY A 752 3.40 -27.65 -7.32
CA GLY A 752 2.01 -27.22 -7.49
C GLY A 752 1.02 -28.32 -7.88
N TRP A 753 1.52 -29.48 -8.33
CA TRP A 753 0.70 -30.58 -8.83
C TRP A 753 -0.32 -31.13 -7.82
N ASN A 754 -0.06 -31.00 -6.52
CA ASN A 754 -0.93 -31.47 -5.44
C ASN A 754 -1.94 -30.42 -4.96
N TYR A 755 -1.87 -29.15 -5.37
CA TYR A 755 -2.62 -28.04 -4.75
C TYR A 755 -4.14 -28.11 -4.96
N LEU A 756 -4.59 -28.79 -6.02
CA LEU A 756 -6.02 -29.05 -6.22
C LEU A 756 -6.61 -29.92 -5.09
N ASN A 757 -5.78 -30.72 -4.41
CA ASN A 757 -6.20 -31.50 -3.24
C ASN A 757 -6.55 -30.61 -2.03
N PHE A 758 -6.14 -29.35 -1.99
CA PHE A 758 -6.50 -28.44 -0.89
C PHE A 758 -7.93 -27.89 -0.99
N ILE A 759 -8.54 -27.97 -2.17
CA ILE A 759 -9.84 -27.37 -2.47
C ILE A 759 -10.89 -28.42 -2.91
N VAL A 760 -10.71 -29.68 -2.51
CA VAL A 760 -11.55 -30.81 -2.97
C VAL A 760 -13.02 -30.65 -2.63
N GLU A 761 -13.37 -30.02 -1.50
CA GLU A 761 -14.78 -29.78 -1.14
C GLU A 761 -15.50 -28.83 -2.10
N GLU A 762 -14.76 -27.95 -2.81
CA GLU A 762 -15.30 -27.00 -3.79
C GLU A 762 -15.40 -27.63 -5.21
N ILE A 763 -14.85 -28.83 -5.43
CA ILE A 763 -14.84 -29.50 -6.74
C ILE A 763 -16.16 -30.24 -7.00
N GLN A 764 -16.72 -30.03 -8.19
CA GLN A 764 -17.85 -30.80 -8.68
C GLN A 764 -17.41 -32.23 -9.01
N ASN A 765 -18.14 -33.24 -8.51
CA ASN A 765 -17.85 -34.67 -8.73
C ASN A 765 -16.36 -35.04 -8.52
N PRO A 766 -15.82 -34.86 -7.29
CA PRO A 766 -14.39 -34.98 -7.02
C PRO A 766 -13.84 -36.37 -7.35
N LYS A 767 -14.66 -37.43 -7.20
CA LYS A 767 -14.30 -38.81 -7.55
C LYS A 767 -13.85 -39.01 -9.01
N ARG A 768 -14.35 -38.19 -9.94
CA ARG A 768 -14.02 -38.24 -11.37
C ARG A 768 -13.15 -37.07 -11.81
N ASN A 769 -13.48 -35.85 -11.36
CA ASN A 769 -12.87 -34.64 -11.90
C ASN A 769 -11.49 -34.34 -11.32
N LEU A 770 -11.24 -34.65 -10.04
CA LEU A 770 -9.92 -34.48 -9.41
C LEU A 770 -8.82 -35.29 -10.12
N PRO A 771 -8.95 -36.63 -10.31
CA PRO A 771 -7.89 -37.41 -10.94
C PRO A 771 -7.65 -37.05 -12.40
N LEU A 772 -8.72 -36.74 -13.15
CA LEU A 772 -8.61 -36.36 -14.56
C LEU A 772 -7.93 -34.99 -14.70
N ALA A 773 -8.28 -34.03 -13.83
CA ALA A 773 -7.66 -32.70 -13.84
C ALA A 773 -6.15 -32.78 -13.59
N ILE A 774 -5.73 -33.56 -12.60
CA ILE A 774 -4.30 -33.69 -12.28
C ILE A 774 -3.55 -34.44 -13.39
N ALA A 775 -4.09 -35.54 -13.91
CA ALA A 775 -3.44 -36.31 -14.98
C ALA A 775 -3.24 -35.50 -16.28
N ILE A 776 -4.28 -34.76 -16.71
CA ILE A 776 -4.21 -33.89 -17.89
C ILE A 776 -3.15 -32.80 -17.65
N SER A 777 -3.23 -32.09 -16.52
CA SER A 777 -2.35 -30.96 -16.23
C SER A 777 -0.87 -31.37 -16.17
N CYS A 778 -0.53 -32.45 -15.44
CA CYS A 778 0.86 -32.89 -15.31
C CYS A 778 1.46 -33.35 -16.65
N THR A 779 0.67 -34.03 -17.48
CA THR A 779 1.11 -34.46 -18.81
C THR A 779 1.35 -33.26 -19.73
N THR A 780 0.40 -32.32 -19.76
CA THR A 780 0.50 -31.09 -20.56
C THR A 780 1.71 -30.25 -20.17
N VAL A 781 1.92 -30.01 -18.87
CA VAL A 781 3.08 -29.22 -18.40
C VAL A 781 4.40 -29.92 -18.74
N THR A 782 4.49 -31.24 -18.59
CA THR A 782 5.73 -31.98 -18.89
C THR A 782 6.13 -31.86 -20.36
N VAL A 783 5.17 -31.99 -21.27
CA VAL A 783 5.41 -31.81 -22.70
C VAL A 783 5.84 -30.37 -23.00
N ILE A 784 5.13 -29.38 -22.46
CA ILE A 784 5.43 -27.95 -22.70
C ILE A 784 6.82 -27.59 -22.17
N TYR A 785 7.18 -28.01 -20.96
CA TYR A 785 8.48 -27.69 -20.36
C TYR A 785 9.62 -28.34 -21.11
N THR A 786 9.46 -29.59 -21.55
CA THR A 786 10.48 -30.29 -22.35
C THR A 786 10.68 -29.59 -23.69
N LEU A 787 9.60 -29.28 -24.41
CA LEU A 787 9.68 -28.56 -25.70
C LEU A 787 10.27 -27.16 -25.55
N THR A 788 9.93 -26.44 -24.47
CA THR A 788 10.48 -25.11 -24.18
C THR A 788 11.99 -25.18 -23.95
N ASN A 789 12.47 -26.18 -23.21
CA ASN A 789 13.90 -26.37 -22.99
C ASN A 789 14.63 -26.77 -24.29
N VAL A 790 14.05 -27.65 -25.11
CA VAL A 790 14.60 -27.96 -26.45
C VAL A 790 14.73 -26.70 -27.29
N ALA A 791 13.72 -25.82 -27.28
CA ALA A 791 13.76 -24.55 -27.99
C ALA A 791 14.86 -23.61 -27.46
N PHE A 792 15.05 -23.53 -26.14
CA PHE A 792 16.13 -22.72 -25.57
C PHE A 792 17.51 -23.21 -26.00
N TYR A 793 17.79 -24.51 -25.92
CA TYR A 793 19.09 -25.06 -26.32
C TYR A 793 19.33 -25.04 -27.83
N ALA A 794 18.27 -25.02 -28.64
CA ALA A 794 18.38 -24.86 -30.09
C ALA A 794 18.83 -23.45 -30.52
N VAL A 795 18.60 -22.42 -29.69
CA VAL A 795 18.87 -21.01 -30.04
C VAL A 795 20.02 -20.40 -29.22
N ILE A 796 20.22 -20.87 -27.97
CA ILE A 796 21.25 -20.36 -27.06
C ILE A 796 22.37 -21.39 -26.94
N SER A 797 23.63 -20.96 -27.09
CA SER A 797 24.78 -21.85 -26.91
C SER A 797 24.99 -22.18 -25.42
N PRO A 798 25.55 -23.36 -25.07
CA PRO A 798 25.69 -23.78 -23.67
C PRO A 798 26.45 -22.79 -22.78
N HIS A 799 27.51 -22.15 -23.32
CA HIS A 799 28.30 -21.17 -22.56
C HIS A 799 27.50 -19.88 -22.27
N GLU A 800 26.72 -19.41 -23.24
CA GLU A 800 25.84 -18.24 -23.04
C GLU A 800 24.64 -18.57 -22.15
N PHE A 801 24.17 -19.82 -22.20
CA PHE A 801 23.07 -20.32 -21.37
C PHE A 801 23.41 -20.29 -19.88
N LEU A 802 24.67 -20.60 -19.52
CA LEU A 802 25.18 -20.51 -18.14
C LEU A 802 25.53 -19.07 -17.74
N ALA A 803 26.01 -18.26 -18.68
CA ALA A 803 26.35 -16.86 -18.42
C ALA A 803 25.11 -15.98 -18.21
N THR A 804 23.97 -16.38 -18.76
CA THR A 804 22.74 -15.59 -18.70
C THR A 804 21.89 -16.03 -17.54
N ASP A 805 21.55 -15.06 -16.68
CA ASP A 805 20.52 -15.29 -15.68
C ASP A 805 19.15 -15.37 -16.37
N ALA A 806 18.74 -14.37 -17.16
CA ALA A 806 17.44 -14.30 -17.84
C ALA A 806 17.33 -15.13 -19.15
N THR A 807 17.11 -16.45 -19.04
CA THR A 807 17.03 -17.36 -20.21
C THR A 807 15.95 -16.97 -21.22
N ALA A 808 14.76 -16.56 -20.76
CA ALA A 808 13.64 -16.22 -21.64
C ALA A 808 13.82 -14.89 -22.40
N THR A 809 14.38 -13.84 -21.78
CA THR A 809 14.73 -12.61 -22.53
C THR A 809 15.77 -12.89 -23.57
N THR A 810 16.78 -13.69 -23.24
CA THR A 810 17.93 -13.90 -24.11
C THR A 810 17.55 -14.73 -25.33
N PHE A 811 16.66 -15.70 -25.11
CA PHE A 811 15.95 -16.37 -26.20
C PHE A 811 15.16 -15.35 -27.05
N ALA A 812 14.38 -14.46 -26.43
CA ALA A 812 13.56 -13.49 -27.15
C ALA A 812 14.38 -12.42 -27.91
N GLU A 813 15.52 -11.99 -27.38
CA GLU A 813 16.45 -11.06 -28.03
C GLU A 813 17.03 -11.69 -29.30
N LYS A 814 17.36 -12.98 -29.26
CA LYS A 814 17.87 -13.72 -30.42
C LYS A 814 16.81 -14.05 -31.47
N VAL A 815 15.58 -14.35 -31.05
CA VAL A 815 14.51 -14.76 -31.98
C VAL A 815 13.71 -13.57 -32.51
N TYR A 816 13.40 -12.58 -31.67
CA TYR A 816 12.47 -11.48 -31.97
C TYR A 816 13.13 -10.09 -32.06
N GLY A 817 14.43 -9.96 -31.75
CA GLY A 817 15.19 -8.72 -31.92
C GLY A 817 14.55 -7.51 -31.20
N PRO A 818 14.16 -6.41 -31.90
CA PRO A 818 13.61 -5.20 -31.28
C PRO A 818 12.33 -5.41 -30.46
N ALA A 819 11.56 -6.47 -30.75
CA ALA A 819 10.33 -6.81 -30.04
C ALA A 819 10.57 -7.65 -28.77
N ALA A 820 11.82 -7.90 -28.38
CA ALA A 820 12.17 -8.76 -27.24
C ALA A 820 11.66 -8.25 -25.88
N TRP A 821 11.33 -6.95 -25.76
CA TRP A 821 10.74 -6.37 -24.55
C TRP A 821 9.35 -6.93 -24.21
N ILE A 822 8.69 -7.62 -25.14
CA ILE A 822 7.38 -8.23 -24.95
C ILE A 822 7.46 -9.51 -24.09
N MET A 823 8.51 -10.32 -24.24
CA MET A 823 8.71 -11.54 -23.45
C MET A 823 8.75 -11.31 -21.92
N PRO A 824 9.47 -10.28 -21.39
CA PRO A 824 9.38 -9.86 -19.99
C PRO A 824 7.96 -9.67 -19.45
N VAL A 825 7.09 -9.05 -20.26
CA VAL A 825 5.71 -8.73 -19.87
C VAL A 825 4.88 -10.01 -19.75
N PHE A 826 5.03 -10.95 -20.69
CA PHE A 826 4.35 -12.25 -20.62
C PHE A 826 4.84 -13.11 -19.45
N VAL A 827 6.14 -13.07 -19.13
CA VAL A 827 6.68 -13.79 -17.97
C VAL A 827 6.15 -13.19 -16.66
N ALA A 828 6.04 -11.86 -16.55
CA ALA A 828 5.43 -11.20 -15.40
C ALA A 828 3.93 -11.53 -15.25
N LEU A 829 3.19 -11.60 -16.35
CA LEU A 829 1.77 -11.99 -16.34
C LEU A 829 1.56 -13.46 -15.94
N SER A 830 2.38 -14.39 -16.46
CA SER A 830 2.36 -15.80 -16.06
C SER A 830 2.66 -15.98 -14.57
N THR A 831 3.62 -15.20 -14.06
CA THR A 831 3.99 -15.18 -12.65
C THR A 831 2.86 -14.69 -11.74
N ILE A 832 2.16 -13.62 -12.13
CA ILE A 832 0.98 -13.11 -11.40
C ILE A 832 -0.12 -14.16 -11.35
N GLY A 833 -0.38 -14.84 -12.48
CA GLY A 833 -1.36 -15.93 -12.55
C GLY A 833 -1.04 -17.08 -11.58
N SER A 834 0.24 -17.43 -11.50
CA SER A 834 0.73 -18.47 -10.59
C SER A 834 0.61 -18.09 -9.11
N CYS A 835 1.00 -16.87 -8.72
CA CYS A 835 0.81 -16.38 -7.35
C CYS A 835 -0.68 -16.35 -6.95
N ASN A 836 -1.56 -15.94 -7.87
CA ASN A 836 -2.99 -15.92 -7.61
C ASN A 836 -3.56 -17.34 -7.37
N GLY A 837 -3.17 -18.32 -8.19
CA GLY A 837 -3.60 -19.70 -8.02
C GLY A 837 -3.10 -20.33 -6.71
N THR A 838 -1.86 -20.03 -6.30
CA THR A 838 -1.28 -20.54 -5.06
C THR A 838 -1.95 -19.92 -3.83
N ILE A 839 -2.18 -18.60 -3.81
CA ILE A 839 -2.88 -17.93 -2.70
C ILE A 839 -4.31 -18.46 -2.55
N LEU A 840 -4.99 -18.71 -3.68
CA LEU A 840 -6.36 -19.23 -3.69
C LEU A 840 -6.46 -20.62 -3.05
N THR A 841 -5.58 -21.54 -3.43
CA THR A 841 -5.64 -22.94 -2.99
C THR A 841 -5.14 -23.11 -1.55
N THR A 842 -4.08 -22.42 -1.17
CA THR A 842 -3.51 -22.47 0.18
C THR A 842 -4.42 -21.87 1.24
N SER A 843 -5.24 -20.87 0.90
CA SER A 843 -6.16 -20.29 1.89
C SER A 843 -7.16 -21.33 2.43
N ARG A 844 -7.46 -22.40 1.67
CA ARG A 844 -8.35 -23.48 2.12
C ARG A 844 -7.66 -24.43 3.08
N LEU A 845 -6.36 -24.65 2.91
CA LEU A 845 -5.56 -25.36 3.91
C LEU A 845 -5.61 -24.64 5.27
N TYR A 846 -5.52 -23.31 5.27
CA TYR A 846 -5.56 -22.52 6.51
C TYR A 846 -6.97 -22.49 7.11
N PHE A 847 -7.99 -22.37 6.26
CA PHE A 847 -9.40 -22.49 6.67
C PHE A 847 -9.67 -23.82 7.38
N VAL A 848 -9.24 -24.95 6.80
CA VAL A 848 -9.43 -26.27 7.42
C VAL A 848 -8.56 -26.44 8.66
N GLY A 849 -7.30 -26.00 8.63
CA GLY A 849 -6.45 -25.98 9.83
C GLY A 849 -7.09 -25.25 11.00
N ALA A 850 -7.82 -24.16 10.74
CA ALA A 850 -8.53 -23.41 11.76
C ALA A 850 -9.84 -24.04 12.20
N ARG A 851 -10.57 -24.68 11.29
CA ARG A 851 -11.77 -25.45 11.62
C ARG A 851 -11.45 -26.56 12.62
N GLU A 852 -10.26 -27.14 12.50
CA GLU A 852 -9.78 -28.22 13.36
C GLU A 852 -9.01 -27.71 14.60
N GLY A 853 -8.98 -26.40 14.85
CA GLY A 853 -8.35 -25.79 16.03
C GLY A 853 -6.82 -25.73 16.02
N HIS A 854 -6.17 -26.10 14.91
CA HIS A 854 -4.71 -26.00 14.75
C HIS A 854 -4.24 -24.61 14.28
N MET A 855 -5.18 -23.79 13.84
CA MET A 855 -4.98 -22.39 13.47
C MET A 855 -6.07 -21.54 14.14
N PRO A 856 -5.87 -20.21 14.21
CA PRO A 856 -6.84 -19.33 14.85
C PRO A 856 -8.22 -19.44 14.21
N GLU A 857 -9.25 -19.62 15.05
CA GLU A 857 -10.65 -19.84 14.65
C GLU A 857 -11.19 -18.76 13.70
N THR A 858 -10.63 -17.55 13.76
CA THR A 858 -10.91 -16.44 12.82
C THR A 858 -10.75 -16.79 11.35
N MET A 859 -9.90 -17.76 11.00
CA MET A 859 -9.70 -18.20 9.62
C MET A 859 -10.84 -19.10 9.11
N THR A 860 -11.75 -19.54 9.99
CA THR A 860 -12.98 -20.26 9.63
C THR A 860 -14.11 -19.35 9.17
N LEU A 861 -13.94 -18.03 9.30
CA LEU A 861 -14.97 -17.06 8.96
C LEU A 861 -15.12 -16.96 7.43
N ILE A 862 -16.30 -17.31 6.95
CA ILE A 862 -16.68 -17.21 5.53
C ILE A 862 -17.40 -15.88 5.31
N SER A 863 -16.99 -15.14 4.28
CA SER A 863 -17.68 -13.89 3.91
C SER A 863 -19.10 -14.19 3.46
N MET A 864 -20.12 -13.65 4.13
CA MET A 864 -21.53 -13.81 3.72
C MET A 864 -21.81 -13.23 2.32
N LYS A 865 -21.02 -12.23 1.89
CA LYS A 865 -21.18 -11.55 0.60
C LYS A 865 -20.53 -12.31 -0.56
N HIS A 866 -19.38 -12.96 -0.32
CA HIS A 866 -18.57 -13.57 -1.38
C HIS A 866 -18.39 -15.10 -1.22
N ARG A 867 -18.86 -15.68 -0.10
CA ARG A 867 -18.82 -17.11 0.25
C ARG A 867 -17.44 -17.77 0.18
N THR A 868 -16.39 -16.97 0.32
CA THR A 868 -14.99 -17.41 0.39
C THR A 868 -14.43 -17.19 1.79
N PRO A 869 -13.43 -17.98 2.22
CA PRO A 869 -12.71 -17.79 3.49
C PRO A 869 -11.77 -16.58 3.38
N PHE A 870 -12.37 -15.39 3.33
CA PHE A 870 -11.71 -14.12 3.09
C PHE A 870 -10.55 -13.83 4.07
N PRO A 871 -10.68 -14.10 5.38
CA PRO A 871 -9.58 -13.94 6.33
C PRO A 871 -8.41 -14.89 6.03
N ALA A 872 -8.68 -16.15 5.70
CA ALA A 872 -7.63 -17.11 5.35
C ALA A 872 -6.89 -16.67 4.09
N THR A 873 -7.59 -16.16 3.08
CA THR A 873 -6.98 -15.67 1.83
C THR A 873 -6.13 -14.41 2.04
N ILE A 874 -6.60 -13.46 2.85
CA ILE A 874 -5.82 -12.28 3.22
C ILE A 874 -4.55 -12.70 3.97
N ILE A 875 -4.66 -13.64 4.92
CA ILE A 875 -3.51 -14.08 5.72
C ILE A 875 -2.48 -14.81 4.87
N THR A 876 -2.90 -15.67 3.93
CA THR A 876 -1.97 -16.27 2.96
C THR A 876 -1.25 -15.20 2.13
N GLY A 877 -1.96 -14.17 1.66
CA GLY A 877 -1.37 -13.05 0.91
C GLY A 877 -0.40 -12.21 1.75
N ILE A 878 -0.74 -11.94 3.01
CA ILE A 878 0.13 -11.22 3.96
C ILE A 878 1.37 -12.03 4.30
N LEU A 879 1.23 -13.32 4.61
CA LEU A 879 2.37 -14.19 4.93
C LEU A 879 3.31 -14.31 3.72
N SER A 880 2.76 -14.52 2.52
CA SER A 880 3.56 -14.54 1.28
C SER A 880 4.29 -13.21 1.06
N CYS A 881 3.61 -12.07 1.27
CA CYS A 881 4.23 -10.75 1.20
C CYS A 881 5.26 -10.50 2.31
N LEU A 882 5.12 -11.14 3.47
CA LEU A 882 6.00 -10.96 4.62
C LEU A 882 7.30 -11.75 4.44
N PHE A 883 7.21 -13.00 4.00
CA PHE A 883 8.38 -13.77 3.62
C PHE A 883 9.12 -13.10 2.44
N LEU A 884 8.41 -12.40 1.55
CA LEU A 884 9.01 -11.63 0.45
C LEU A 884 9.91 -10.48 0.91
N LEU A 885 9.62 -9.92 2.07
CA LEU A 885 10.45 -8.86 2.66
C LEU A 885 11.63 -9.39 3.45
N LEU A 886 11.50 -10.60 4.00
CA LEU A 886 12.46 -11.17 4.93
C LEU A 886 13.56 -11.96 4.22
N SER A 887 13.30 -12.49 3.03
CA SER A 887 14.30 -13.23 2.27
C SER A 887 15.23 -12.28 1.52
N GLN A 888 16.33 -11.86 2.14
CA GLN A 888 17.41 -11.14 1.43
C GLN A 888 18.33 -12.07 0.63
N ASN A 889 18.22 -13.39 0.81
CA ASN A 889 18.89 -14.40 -0.03
C ASN A 889 17.93 -15.57 -0.26
N ILE A 890 17.32 -15.61 -1.44
CA ILE A 890 16.21 -16.52 -1.79
C ILE A 890 16.71 -17.95 -2.03
N PHE A 891 17.85 -18.13 -2.72
CA PHE A 891 18.36 -19.45 -3.12
C PHE A 891 18.73 -20.39 -1.94
N THR A 892 19.39 -19.89 -0.90
CA THR A 892 19.79 -20.73 0.26
C THR A 892 18.58 -21.16 1.09
N LEU A 893 17.59 -20.28 1.23
CA LEU A 893 16.36 -20.59 1.96
C LEU A 893 15.48 -21.57 1.18
N ILE A 894 15.41 -21.46 -0.16
CA ILE A 894 14.69 -22.41 -1.01
C ILE A 894 15.24 -23.82 -0.84
N ASN A 895 16.57 -24.01 -0.90
CA ASN A 895 17.17 -25.34 -0.78
C ASN A 895 16.95 -25.95 0.61
N CYS A 896 17.05 -25.18 1.69
CA CYS A 896 16.77 -25.69 3.04
C CYS A 896 15.27 -26.03 3.23
N VAL A 897 14.37 -25.22 2.67
CA VAL A 897 12.91 -25.36 2.83
C VAL A 897 12.33 -26.47 1.95
N GLN A 898 12.91 -26.72 0.77
CA GLN A 898 12.47 -27.76 -0.16
C GLN A 898 12.88 -29.17 0.29
N VAL A 899 13.99 -29.35 1.02
CA VAL A 899 14.31 -30.65 1.66
C VAL A 899 13.22 -31.05 2.67
N VAL A 900 12.77 -30.09 3.48
CA VAL A 900 11.68 -30.30 4.44
C VAL A 900 10.35 -30.60 3.73
N ASN A 901 10.10 -29.94 2.60
CA ASN A 901 8.92 -30.18 1.76
C ASN A 901 8.87 -31.64 1.23
N TRP A 902 9.96 -32.13 0.63
CA TRP A 902 10.01 -33.49 0.09
C TRP A 902 9.93 -34.56 1.17
N LEU A 903 10.49 -34.31 2.36
CA LEU A 903 10.32 -35.19 3.51
C LEU A 903 8.84 -35.26 3.94
N ALA A 904 8.14 -34.12 3.97
CA ALA A 904 6.72 -34.08 4.30
C ALA A 904 5.85 -34.82 3.26
N ILE A 905 6.17 -34.67 1.97
CA ILE A 905 5.50 -35.39 0.87
C ILE A 905 5.74 -36.90 0.96
N ALA A 906 6.94 -37.33 1.37
CA ALA A 906 7.25 -38.74 1.60
C ALA A 906 6.37 -39.33 2.71
N VAL A 907 6.20 -38.61 3.84
CA VAL A 907 5.32 -39.03 4.95
C VAL A 907 3.86 -39.11 4.50
N ALA A 908 3.38 -38.14 3.73
CA ALA A 908 2.02 -38.19 3.17
C ALA A 908 1.81 -39.37 2.21
N THR A 909 2.85 -39.81 1.49
CA THR A 909 2.78 -41.00 0.62
C THR A 909 2.62 -42.30 1.43
N LEU A 910 3.18 -42.36 2.65
CA LEU A 910 2.99 -43.50 3.56
C LEU A 910 1.53 -43.69 3.99
N CYS A 911 0.70 -42.63 3.94
CA CYS A 911 -0.75 -42.73 4.19
C CYS A 911 -1.42 -43.71 3.22
N VAL A 912 -0.93 -43.82 1.97
CA VAL A 912 -1.47 -44.79 1.00
C VAL A 912 -1.35 -46.20 1.55
N PHE A 913 -0.15 -46.60 1.99
CA PHE A 913 0.11 -47.93 2.55
C PHE A 913 -0.63 -48.14 3.88
N HIS A 914 -0.70 -47.11 4.72
CA HIS A 914 -1.44 -47.16 5.98
C HIS A 914 -2.93 -47.44 5.73
N PHE A 915 -3.60 -46.67 4.88
CA PHE A 915 -5.02 -46.87 4.57
C PHE A 915 -5.29 -48.15 3.76
N ARG A 916 -4.34 -48.67 2.97
CA ARG A 916 -4.42 -50.03 2.38
C ARG A 916 -4.51 -51.12 3.44
N ARG A 917 -3.79 -50.96 4.56
CA ARG A 917 -3.73 -51.93 5.66
C ARG A 917 -4.88 -51.76 6.66
N THR A 918 -5.24 -50.54 7.02
CA THR A 918 -6.28 -50.26 8.02
C THR A 918 -7.70 -50.26 7.45
N MET A 919 -7.86 -49.94 6.16
CA MET A 919 -9.15 -49.89 5.47
C MET A 919 -9.11 -50.66 4.13
N PRO A 920 -8.98 -52.01 4.16
CA PRO A 920 -8.84 -52.81 2.94
C PRO A 920 -10.12 -52.86 2.11
N ASN A 921 -11.30 -52.80 2.74
CA ASN A 921 -12.62 -52.96 2.11
C ASN A 921 -13.29 -51.63 1.71
N ALA A 922 -12.61 -50.49 1.89
CA ALA A 922 -13.15 -49.19 1.49
C ALA A 922 -13.20 -49.07 -0.04
N PRO A 923 -14.31 -48.60 -0.64
CA PRO A 923 -14.45 -48.50 -2.10
C PRO A 923 -13.51 -47.44 -2.66
N ARG A 924 -12.53 -47.87 -3.46
CA ARG A 924 -11.56 -46.97 -4.13
C ARG A 924 -11.90 -46.86 -5.59
N VAL A 925 -12.30 -45.66 -6.00
CA VAL A 925 -12.64 -45.35 -7.39
C VAL A 925 -11.40 -45.48 -8.28
N ILE A 926 -10.23 -45.10 -7.75
CA ILE A 926 -8.93 -45.28 -8.39
C ILE A 926 -8.02 -45.99 -7.40
N LYS A 927 -7.49 -47.15 -7.81
CA LYS A 927 -6.54 -47.93 -7.02
C LYS A 927 -5.26 -48.08 -7.82
N VAL A 928 -4.21 -47.35 -7.42
CA VAL A 928 -2.94 -47.32 -8.14
C VAL A 928 -2.13 -48.59 -7.86
N ASN A 929 -1.34 -49.09 -8.81
CA ASN A 929 -0.46 -50.23 -8.57
C ASN A 929 0.57 -49.89 -7.47
N LEU A 930 0.90 -50.85 -6.59
CA LEU A 930 1.78 -50.67 -5.43
C LEU A 930 3.21 -50.22 -5.80
N ILE A 931 3.64 -50.47 -7.03
CA ILE A 931 4.96 -50.04 -7.51
C ILE A 931 5.08 -48.50 -7.51
N PHE A 932 4.00 -47.79 -7.83
CA PHE A 932 4.00 -46.34 -7.99
C PHE A 932 4.31 -45.60 -6.68
N PRO A 933 3.60 -45.86 -5.55
CA PRO A 933 3.92 -45.21 -4.28
C PRO A 933 5.27 -45.65 -3.70
N ILE A 934 5.77 -46.86 -4.01
CA ILE A 934 7.10 -47.29 -3.57
C ILE A 934 8.20 -46.48 -4.29
N LEU A 935 8.11 -46.37 -5.61
CA LEU A 935 9.08 -45.60 -6.40
C LEU A 935 9.04 -44.10 -6.04
N PHE A 936 7.84 -43.54 -5.85
CA PHE A 936 7.69 -42.15 -5.47
C PHE A 936 8.28 -41.87 -4.07
N PHE A 937 8.03 -42.75 -3.10
CA PHE A 937 8.60 -42.63 -1.76
C PHE A 937 10.13 -42.71 -1.79
N ALA A 938 10.70 -43.70 -2.50
CA ALA A 938 12.15 -43.85 -2.62
C ALA A 938 12.81 -42.63 -3.26
N GLY A 939 12.19 -42.07 -4.31
CA GLY A 939 12.69 -40.85 -4.95
C GLY A 939 12.61 -39.61 -4.05
N CYS A 940 11.58 -39.49 -3.20
CA CYS A 940 11.51 -38.40 -2.22
C CYS A 940 12.66 -38.48 -1.22
N ILE A 941 13.01 -39.69 -0.72
CA ILE A 941 14.13 -39.89 0.20
C ILE A 941 15.47 -39.59 -0.48
N PHE A 942 15.63 -40.01 -1.74
CA PHE A 942 16.83 -39.71 -2.53
C PHE A 942 17.08 -38.20 -2.64
N LEU A 943 16.04 -37.41 -2.89
CA LEU A 943 16.11 -35.94 -3.00
C LEU A 943 16.38 -35.24 -1.66
N VAL A 944 16.18 -35.92 -0.53
CA VAL A 944 16.46 -35.39 0.82
C VAL A 944 17.89 -35.71 1.24
N VAL A 945 18.32 -36.96 1.08
CA VAL A 945 19.57 -37.46 1.69
C VAL A 945 20.80 -37.07 0.87
N VAL A 946 20.72 -37.19 -0.45
CA VAL A 946 21.90 -37.04 -1.32
C VAL A 946 22.45 -35.60 -1.35
N PRO A 947 21.62 -34.53 -1.40
CA PRO A 947 22.13 -33.16 -1.34
C PRO A 947 22.85 -32.80 -0.05
N ILE A 948 22.39 -33.32 1.11
CA ILE A 948 22.96 -33.02 2.43
C ILE A 948 24.40 -33.56 2.54
N ILE A 949 24.66 -34.71 1.92
CA ILE A 949 25.96 -35.38 1.98
C ILE A 949 26.98 -34.71 1.06
N ALA A 950 26.54 -33.90 0.08
CA ALA A 950 27.37 -33.39 -1.00
C ALA A 950 27.98 -31.98 -0.78
N GLU A 951 27.60 -31.20 0.24
CA GLU A 951 28.17 -29.86 0.49
C GLU A 951 29.45 -29.89 1.38
N PRO A 952 30.55 -29.20 1.02
CA PRO A 952 31.77 -29.13 1.84
C PRO A 952 31.69 -28.04 2.93
N THR A 953 32.27 -28.34 4.08
CA THR A 953 32.28 -27.57 5.33
C THR A 953 33.05 -26.25 5.24
N ASP A 954 32.35 -25.11 5.30
CA ASP A 954 32.92 -23.80 5.70
C ASP A 954 32.10 -23.22 6.86
N THR A 955 32.62 -23.41 8.08
CA THR A 955 31.95 -23.28 9.37
C THR A 955 31.73 -21.85 9.88
N GLU A 956 31.99 -20.81 9.07
CA GLU A 956 32.00 -19.42 9.55
C GLU A 956 30.73 -18.61 9.20
N LYS A 957 30.01 -18.98 8.12
CA LYS A 957 28.85 -18.20 7.64
C LYS A 957 27.51 -18.62 8.25
N THR A 958 27.38 -19.87 8.68
CA THR A 958 26.13 -20.42 9.22
C THR A 958 25.94 -20.09 10.71
N THR A 959 27.03 -19.96 11.47
CA THR A 959 27.01 -19.76 12.94
C THR A 959 26.67 -18.32 13.34
N VAL A 960 27.15 -17.32 12.60
CA VAL A 960 26.90 -15.88 12.89
C VAL A 960 25.44 -15.49 12.64
N SER A 961 24.76 -16.16 11.69
CA SER A 961 23.36 -15.89 11.37
C SER A 961 22.41 -16.43 12.46
N MET A 962 22.74 -17.56 13.08
CA MET A 962 21.96 -18.12 14.19
C MET A 962 22.15 -17.31 15.49
N GLN A 963 23.36 -16.82 15.76
CA GLN A 963 23.67 -16.07 16.97
C GLN A 963 22.95 -14.71 17.04
N LYS A 964 22.80 -14.01 15.90
CA LYS A 964 22.04 -12.75 15.86
C LYS A 964 20.53 -12.95 15.90
N LEU A 965 20.04 -14.10 15.42
CA LEU A 965 18.62 -14.46 15.59
C LEU A 965 18.30 -14.80 17.06
N LEU A 966 19.25 -15.41 17.77
CA LEU A 966 19.13 -15.75 19.19
C LEU A 966 19.36 -14.55 20.13
N MET A 967 20.18 -13.55 19.78
CA MET A 967 20.40 -12.33 20.60
C MET A 967 19.27 -11.29 20.53
N ALA A 968 18.26 -11.47 19.67
CA ALA A 968 17.09 -10.57 19.57
C ALA A 968 15.91 -10.98 20.48
N ILE A 969 16.09 -11.99 21.32
CA ILE A 969 15.13 -12.41 22.34
C ILE A 969 15.76 -12.13 23.71
N PRO A 970 15.22 -11.21 24.52
CA PRO A 970 15.47 -11.24 25.95
C PRO A 970 14.65 -12.38 26.59
N GLU A 971 15.31 -13.23 27.38
CA GLU A 971 14.70 -13.88 28.55
C GLU A 971 14.20 -12.78 29.52
N GLN A 972 13.14 -13.08 30.26
CA GLN A 972 12.65 -12.44 31.51
C GLN A 972 12.77 -10.92 31.68
#